data_AF-A0AAV6MWR3-F1
#
_entry.id   AF-A0AAV6MWR3-F1
#
_cell.length_a   1.000
_cell.length_b   1.000
_cell.length_c   1.000
_cell.angle_alpha   90.00
_cell.angle_beta   90.00
_cell.angle_gamma   90.00
#
_symmetry.space_group_name_H-M   'P 1'
#
loop_
_entity.id
_entity.type
_entity.pdbx_description
1 polymer ?
#
loop_
_entity_poly.entity_id
_entity_poly.type
_entity_poly.pdbx_seq_one_letter_code
_entity_poly.pdbx_strand_id
1 'polypeptide(L)'
;MTTPELSETYACMPSTERGRGILISGHPKTNSVLYTNGRSVMMLNLDNPLEVSVYAEHGYPATVARYSPNGEWIASADVSGVMRLWGTHSGFVLKNEYKVLSGRIDDLQWSPDGMRIVACGEGKGKSFVRAFMWDSGSNVGEFDGHSRRVLSCAFKPTRPFRIATCGEDFLVNFYEGPPFRFKQSLRDHSNFVNCIRFSPDGSKFISVSSDKKGIIYDAKTADKIGELSSDDGHKGSIYAVSWSPDGKQVLTVSADKTAKVWGISDEGNGTLEKTLTSHCSGGVDDMLVGCLWQNQHLVTVSLGGTISLFSASDLDKSPVILFGHMKNVTSLVVLKSDPKVILSTSYDGRIIKWIQGIGYSGKLQRKENSQIKCLAALGDELVTSGFDNKVWRVSIKDGQCGEAEAIDVGSQPKDLTLAAVSPELALVSIDTGVVLLRGSNIVSTINLGFTVTASVLAPDGSEVIVGGQDGKLHIYSVADNSLTEEATIEKHRGAISVIRYSPDLTMFASGDLNREAIVWDRATREVKLKNMLFHTARINCLDWSPDNTKVATGSLDTCVIIYEVDKPASSRLTVKGAHLGGVYGLAFTDDYSVVSSAAPMAIRKQIYFVPPRDSFKSRGRHDVGSHEKASAVEEDDEDSVVNEDMEALQGACSRKYTPQD
;
A
#
# COMPACT_ATOMS: atom_id res chain seq x y z
N MET A 1 -1.55 -25.98 -15.63
CA MET A 1 -1.08 -25.12 -14.53
C MET A 1 -1.91 -23.86 -14.57
N THR A 2 -2.76 -23.64 -13.57
CA THR A 2 -3.48 -22.39 -13.38
C THR A 2 -2.47 -21.27 -13.17
N THR A 3 -2.61 -20.17 -13.89
CA THR A 3 -1.81 -18.96 -13.63
C THR A 3 -2.15 -18.43 -12.23
N PRO A 4 -1.15 -18.03 -11.42
CA PRO A 4 -1.42 -17.45 -10.12
C PRO A 4 -2.25 -16.17 -10.27
N GLU A 5 -3.30 -16.07 -9.47
CA GLU A 5 -4.26 -14.97 -9.48
C GLU A 5 -4.04 -14.08 -8.24
N LEU A 6 -3.99 -12.77 -8.45
CA LEU A 6 -3.93 -11.81 -7.35
C LEU A 6 -5.32 -11.69 -6.74
N SER A 7 -5.46 -12.08 -5.46
CA SER A 7 -6.75 -12.10 -4.78
C SER A 7 -7.02 -10.82 -3.99
N GLU A 8 -6.03 -10.33 -3.24
CA GLU A 8 -6.19 -9.14 -2.39
C GLU A 8 -4.92 -8.29 -2.45
N THR A 9 -5.09 -6.96 -2.42
CA THR A 9 -3.98 -6.03 -2.24
C THR A 9 -4.29 -5.08 -1.10
N TYR A 10 -3.43 -5.09 -0.08
CA TYR A 10 -3.47 -4.13 1.02
C TYR A 10 -2.61 -2.93 0.64
N ALA A 11 -3.27 -1.79 0.42
CA ALA A 11 -2.60 -0.58 -0.06
C ALA A 11 -1.63 0.00 0.98
N CYS A 12 -0.53 0.60 0.51
CA CYS A 12 0.23 1.52 1.33
C CYS A 12 -0.54 2.82 1.52
N MET A 13 -0.20 3.60 2.54
CA MET A 13 -0.83 4.90 2.77
C MET A 13 -0.18 6.01 1.93
N PRO A 14 -0.87 7.14 1.70
CA PRO A 14 -0.29 8.29 1.01
C PRO A 14 1.00 8.76 1.68
N SER A 15 2.00 9.14 0.89
CA SER A 15 3.20 9.76 1.44
C SER A 15 2.92 11.19 1.86
N THR A 16 3.22 11.51 3.12
CA THR A 16 3.00 12.84 3.70
C THR A 16 4.32 13.48 4.15
N GLU A 17 4.30 14.81 4.28
CA GLU A 17 5.42 15.60 4.80
C GLU A 17 4.85 16.67 5.73
N ARG A 18 5.52 16.91 6.86
CA ARG A 18 5.05 17.91 7.83
C ARG A 18 5.06 19.30 7.20
N GLY A 19 3.98 20.05 7.42
CA GLY A 19 3.87 21.41 6.90
C GLY A 19 3.49 21.50 5.43
N ARG A 20 3.15 20.37 4.77
CA ARG A 20 2.73 20.34 3.37
C ARG A 20 1.42 19.59 3.20
N GLY A 21 0.50 20.18 2.44
CA GLY A 21 -0.72 19.51 2.03
C GLY A 21 -0.46 18.45 0.95
N ILE A 22 -1.29 17.42 0.92
CA ILE A 22 -1.33 16.46 -0.19
C ILE A 22 -2.64 16.63 -0.96
N LEU A 23 -2.57 16.44 -2.27
CA LEU A 23 -3.70 16.66 -3.14
C LEU A 23 -4.12 15.34 -3.77
N ILE A 24 -5.21 14.78 -3.24
CA ILE A 24 -5.80 13.53 -3.70
C ILE A 24 -6.88 13.78 -4.76
N SER A 25 -7.14 12.80 -5.62
CA SER A 25 -8.07 12.92 -6.75
C SER A 25 -9.07 11.79 -6.78
N GLY A 26 -10.31 12.07 -7.17
CA GLY A 26 -11.33 11.04 -7.38
C GLY A 26 -11.60 10.76 -8.85
N HIS A 27 -12.09 9.57 -9.14
CA HIS A 27 -12.58 9.19 -10.46
C HIS A 27 -13.92 9.89 -10.74
N PRO A 28 -14.17 10.39 -11.96
CA PRO A 28 -15.38 11.16 -12.25
C PRO A 28 -16.70 10.37 -12.13
N LYS A 29 -16.64 9.03 -12.20
CA LYS A 29 -17.85 8.17 -12.23
C LYS A 29 -17.93 7.13 -11.11
N THR A 30 -16.81 6.82 -10.46
CA THR A 30 -16.72 5.73 -9.48
C THR A 30 -16.19 6.28 -8.17
N ASN A 31 -16.24 5.50 -7.10
CA ASN A 31 -15.67 5.87 -5.81
C ASN A 31 -14.17 5.51 -5.71
N SER A 32 -13.46 5.52 -6.84
CA SER A 32 -12.02 5.26 -6.86
C SER A 32 -11.23 6.55 -6.63
N VAL A 33 -10.20 6.50 -5.78
CA VAL A 33 -9.33 7.64 -5.46
C VAL A 33 -7.88 7.37 -5.82
N LEU A 34 -7.16 8.43 -6.17
CA LEU A 34 -5.73 8.46 -6.46
C LEU A 34 -4.97 9.18 -5.37
N TYR A 35 -3.86 8.59 -4.97
CA TYR A 35 -2.82 9.21 -4.18
C TYR A 35 -1.46 8.62 -4.55
N THR A 36 -0.39 9.23 -4.08
CA THR A 36 0.97 8.78 -4.38
C THR A 36 1.70 8.34 -3.12
N ASN A 37 2.60 7.37 -3.29
CA ASN A 37 3.61 7.02 -2.29
C ASN A 37 4.88 6.54 -3.03
N GLY A 38 6.03 7.10 -2.65
CA GLY A 38 7.29 6.77 -3.29
C GLY A 38 7.21 7.05 -4.78
N ARG A 39 7.59 6.08 -5.62
CA ARG A 39 7.55 6.20 -7.09
C ARG A 39 6.23 5.71 -7.70
N SER A 40 5.19 5.61 -6.89
CA SER A 40 3.97 4.88 -7.26
C SER A 40 2.73 5.74 -7.08
N VAL A 41 1.78 5.50 -7.98
CA VAL A 41 0.42 6.01 -7.91
C VAL A 41 -0.48 4.85 -7.51
N MET A 42 -1.21 5.04 -6.41
CA MET A 42 -2.16 4.08 -5.88
C MET A 42 -3.57 4.46 -6.32
N MET A 43 -4.33 3.47 -6.76
CA MET A 43 -5.74 3.58 -7.12
C MET A 43 -6.53 2.74 -6.13
N LEU A 44 -7.24 3.38 -5.21
CA LEU A 44 -7.99 2.72 -4.13
C LEU A 44 -9.48 2.87 -4.40
N ASN A 45 -10.22 1.75 -4.42
CA ASN A 45 -11.67 1.78 -4.42
C ASN A 45 -12.20 2.00 -2.99
N LEU A 46 -12.95 3.08 -2.75
CA LEU A 46 -13.47 3.38 -1.41
C LEU A 46 -14.57 2.41 -0.97
N ASP A 47 -15.32 1.82 -1.91
CA ASP A 47 -16.38 0.86 -1.58
C ASP A 47 -15.82 -0.54 -1.30
N ASN A 48 -14.65 -0.86 -1.90
CA ASN A 48 -13.93 -2.11 -1.65
C ASN A 48 -12.42 -1.85 -1.47
N PRO A 49 -11.95 -1.59 -0.24
CA PRO A 49 -10.57 -1.21 0.05
C PRO A 49 -9.49 -2.27 -0.28
N LEU A 50 -9.89 -3.51 -0.60
CA LEU A 50 -8.99 -4.59 -1.02
C LEU A 50 -8.71 -4.56 -2.54
N GLU A 51 -9.56 -3.86 -3.31
CA GLU A 51 -9.40 -3.66 -4.74
C GLU A 51 -8.48 -2.45 -4.98
N VAL A 52 -7.20 -2.73 -5.14
CA VAL A 52 -6.15 -1.71 -5.26
C VAL A 52 -5.31 -1.97 -6.50
N SER A 53 -5.20 -0.94 -7.34
CA SER A 53 -4.33 -0.93 -8.50
C SER A 53 -3.11 -0.04 -8.24
N VAL A 54 -1.94 -0.46 -8.73
CA VAL A 54 -0.66 0.24 -8.48
C VAL A 54 0.06 0.48 -9.79
N TYR A 55 0.34 1.74 -10.09
CA TYR A 55 1.22 2.16 -11.17
C TYR A 55 2.56 2.60 -10.59
N ALA A 56 3.68 1.97 -10.99
CA ALA A 56 4.99 2.22 -10.37
C ALA A 56 6.13 2.37 -11.40
N GLU A 57 5.88 3.13 -12.47
CA GLU A 57 6.88 3.37 -13.52
C GLU A 57 7.58 4.73 -13.43
N HIS A 58 7.27 5.57 -12.43
CA HIS A 58 8.01 6.82 -12.27
C HIS A 58 9.47 6.54 -11.87
N GLY A 59 10.42 7.25 -12.49
CA GLY A 59 11.83 7.18 -12.10
C GLY A 59 12.12 7.87 -10.76
N TYR A 60 11.31 8.87 -10.41
CA TYR A 60 11.43 9.69 -9.19
C TYR A 60 10.15 9.64 -8.36
N PRO A 61 10.17 10.07 -7.08
CA PRO A 61 8.97 10.09 -6.26
C PRO A 61 7.80 10.84 -6.90
N ALA A 62 6.66 10.16 -7.03
CA ALA A 62 5.42 10.71 -7.57
C ALA A 62 4.76 11.64 -6.54
N THR A 63 4.27 12.78 -6.99
CA THR A 63 3.77 13.85 -6.13
C THR A 63 2.26 14.00 -6.18
N VAL A 64 1.67 13.86 -7.37
CA VAL A 64 0.23 14.05 -7.60
C VAL A 64 -0.20 13.27 -8.84
N ALA A 65 -1.46 12.83 -8.86
CA ALA A 65 -2.08 12.15 -9.99
C ALA A 65 -3.55 12.56 -10.13
N ARG A 66 -4.03 12.69 -11.37
CA ARG A 66 -5.40 13.11 -11.71
C ARG A 66 -5.98 12.27 -12.83
N TYR A 67 -7.23 11.84 -12.66
CA TYR A 67 -8.02 11.31 -13.75
C TYR A 67 -8.37 12.40 -14.76
N SER A 68 -8.39 12.02 -16.03
CA SER A 68 -9.05 12.79 -17.08
C SER A 68 -10.57 12.88 -16.82
N PRO A 69 -11.27 13.88 -17.38
CA PRO A 69 -12.72 14.03 -17.17
C PRO A 69 -13.55 12.82 -17.62
N ASN A 70 -13.05 12.03 -18.60
CA ASN A 70 -13.70 10.80 -19.04
C ASN A 70 -13.35 9.57 -18.17
N GLY A 71 -12.32 9.64 -17.32
CA GLY A 71 -11.86 8.56 -16.44
C GLY A 71 -10.95 7.51 -17.09
N GLU A 72 -10.62 7.67 -18.37
CA GLU A 72 -9.85 6.67 -19.13
C GLU A 72 -8.33 6.87 -19.05
N TRP A 73 -7.90 8.07 -18.68
CA TRP A 73 -6.49 8.45 -18.62
C TRP A 73 -6.14 9.00 -17.24
N ILE A 74 -4.91 8.76 -16.81
CA ILE A 74 -4.34 9.39 -15.62
C ILE A 74 -3.10 10.17 -16.04
N ALA A 75 -3.06 11.43 -15.64
CA ALA A 75 -1.85 12.24 -15.64
C ALA A 75 -1.24 12.18 -14.24
N SER A 76 -0.01 11.69 -14.11
CA SER A 76 0.74 11.65 -12.85
C SER A 76 2.08 12.36 -13.01
N ALA A 77 2.55 13.02 -11.95
CA ALA A 77 3.79 13.76 -11.98
C ALA A 77 4.70 13.43 -10.80
N ASP A 78 5.96 13.83 -10.93
CA ASP A 78 7.00 13.57 -9.94
C ASP A 78 7.82 14.80 -9.54
N VAL A 79 8.64 14.60 -8.51
CA VAL A 79 9.55 15.62 -7.97
C VAL A 79 10.60 16.11 -8.95
N SER A 80 10.85 15.38 -10.06
CA SER A 80 11.80 15.83 -11.07
C SER A 80 11.17 16.82 -12.04
N GLY A 81 9.84 16.94 -12.08
CA GLY A 81 9.12 17.77 -13.05
C GLY A 81 8.70 17.05 -14.32
N VAL A 82 8.75 15.72 -14.30
CA VAL A 82 8.23 14.87 -15.36
C VAL A 82 6.76 14.54 -15.06
N MET A 83 5.93 14.61 -16.09
CA MET A 83 4.55 14.14 -16.07
C MET A 83 4.41 12.98 -17.04
N ARG A 84 3.80 11.89 -16.57
CA ARG A 84 3.46 10.70 -17.35
C ARG A 84 1.96 10.64 -17.56
N LEU A 85 1.56 10.25 -18.76
CA LEU A 85 0.17 10.04 -19.14
C LEU A 85 -0.03 8.58 -19.53
N TRP A 86 -0.94 7.89 -18.86
CA TRP A 86 -1.15 6.46 -19.02
C TRP A 86 -2.63 6.10 -18.90
N GLY A 87 -3.02 4.98 -19.49
CA GLY A 87 -4.42 4.50 -19.49
C GLY A 87 -4.83 3.86 -18.17
N THR A 88 -6.08 4.00 -17.75
CA THR A 88 -6.61 3.35 -16.53
C THR A 88 -6.87 1.85 -16.71
N HIS A 89 -7.06 1.42 -17.95
CA HIS A 89 -7.35 0.04 -18.33
C HIS A 89 -6.19 -0.53 -19.19
N SER A 90 -6.16 -1.85 -19.38
CA SER A 90 -5.18 -2.55 -20.24
C SER A 90 -3.73 -2.52 -19.75
N GLY A 91 -3.51 -2.60 -18.44
CA GLY A 91 -2.16 -2.72 -17.88
C GLY A 91 -1.35 -1.43 -17.86
N PHE A 92 -2.02 -0.28 -17.72
CA PHE A 92 -1.39 1.04 -17.54
C PHE A 92 -0.47 1.49 -18.68
N VAL A 93 -0.88 1.25 -19.92
CA VAL A 93 -0.10 1.63 -21.12
C VAL A 93 0.25 3.11 -21.07
N LEU A 94 1.55 3.41 -21.08
CA LEU A 94 2.08 4.76 -21.21
C LEU A 94 1.78 5.28 -22.61
N LYS A 95 1.11 6.43 -22.68
CA LYS A 95 0.85 7.14 -23.93
C LYS A 95 1.90 8.19 -24.23
N ASN A 96 2.18 9.06 -23.28
CA ASN A 96 3.11 10.17 -23.44
C ASN A 96 3.85 10.47 -22.13
N GLU A 97 5.05 11.02 -22.25
CA GLU A 97 5.84 11.57 -21.16
C GLU A 97 6.31 12.97 -21.52
N TYR A 98 6.16 13.93 -20.60
CA TYR A 98 6.58 15.31 -20.81
C TYR A 98 7.42 15.82 -19.64
N LYS A 99 8.52 16.50 -19.96
CA LYS A 99 9.21 17.38 -19.01
C LYS A 99 8.45 18.70 -18.94
N VAL A 100 7.63 18.87 -17.90
CA VAL A 100 6.72 20.01 -17.77
C VAL A 100 7.42 21.17 -17.07
N LEU A 101 8.03 20.90 -15.92
CA LEU A 101 8.79 21.86 -15.11
C LEU A 101 10.23 21.37 -14.91
N SER A 102 11.12 22.27 -14.48
CA SER A 102 12.51 21.92 -14.17
C SER A 102 12.69 21.30 -12.78
N GLY A 103 11.71 21.48 -11.90
CA GLY A 103 11.69 20.96 -10.53
C GLY A 103 10.36 20.27 -10.24
N ARG A 104 10.08 20.08 -8.95
CA ARG A 104 8.92 19.34 -8.46
C ARG A 104 7.60 19.90 -8.99
N ILE A 105 6.71 19.03 -9.44
CA ILE A 105 5.31 19.38 -9.69
C ILE A 105 4.50 19.10 -8.43
N ASP A 106 3.68 20.06 -7.98
CA ASP A 106 2.86 19.94 -6.77
C ASP A 106 1.39 19.73 -7.04
N ASP A 107 0.85 20.28 -8.14
CA ASP A 107 -0.53 20.04 -8.54
C ASP A 107 -0.65 19.93 -10.07
N LEU A 108 -1.72 19.24 -10.47
CA LEU A 108 -2.12 18.99 -11.84
C LEU A 108 -3.62 19.20 -11.92
N GLN A 109 -4.12 19.71 -13.04
CA GLN A 109 -5.54 19.56 -13.38
C GLN A 109 -5.76 19.48 -14.89
N TRP A 110 -6.69 18.60 -15.26
CA TRP A 110 -7.22 18.54 -16.61
C TRP A 110 -8.19 19.69 -16.86
N SER A 111 -8.21 20.19 -18.09
CA SER A 111 -9.30 21.03 -18.54
C SER A 111 -10.59 20.22 -18.63
N PRO A 112 -11.77 20.87 -18.50
CA PRO A 112 -13.06 20.16 -18.49
C PRO A 112 -13.40 19.50 -19.82
N ASP A 113 -12.86 20.03 -20.92
CA ASP A 113 -12.96 19.44 -22.27
C ASP A 113 -11.99 18.28 -22.51
N GLY A 114 -11.13 17.94 -21.53
CA GLY A 114 -10.14 16.87 -21.62
C GLY A 114 -9.02 17.14 -22.63
N MET A 115 -8.87 18.38 -23.11
CA MET A 115 -7.89 18.73 -24.16
C MET A 115 -6.59 19.34 -23.64
N ARG A 116 -6.55 19.81 -22.40
CA ARG A 116 -5.40 20.52 -21.81
C ARG A 116 -5.11 20.03 -20.41
N ILE A 117 -3.86 20.19 -20.01
CA ILE A 117 -3.41 19.97 -18.63
C ILE A 117 -2.70 21.23 -18.18
N VAL A 118 -2.99 21.66 -16.96
CA VAL A 118 -2.20 22.66 -16.24
C VAL A 118 -1.44 21.93 -15.14
N ALA A 119 -0.17 22.26 -14.99
CA ALA A 119 0.67 21.80 -13.90
C ALA A 119 1.34 23.00 -13.24
N CYS A 120 1.52 22.91 -11.93
CA CYS A 120 2.25 23.91 -11.16
C CYS A 120 3.21 23.28 -10.17
N GLY A 121 4.21 24.03 -9.76
CA GLY A 121 5.19 23.57 -8.78
C GLY A 121 6.42 24.47 -8.70
N GLU A 122 7.57 23.84 -8.55
CA GLU A 122 8.87 24.47 -8.53
C GLU A 122 9.47 24.56 -9.94
N GLY A 123 10.00 25.74 -10.27
CA GLY A 123 10.58 26.03 -11.57
C GLY A 123 11.79 26.94 -11.48
N LYS A 124 12.60 26.96 -12.54
CA LYS A 124 13.68 27.94 -12.71
C LYS A 124 13.12 29.21 -13.37
N GLY A 125 13.55 30.38 -12.87
CA GLY A 125 13.12 31.67 -13.39
C GLY A 125 11.61 31.89 -13.18
N LYS A 126 10.87 32.17 -14.26
CA LYS A 126 9.43 32.44 -14.22
C LYS A 126 8.54 31.20 -14.48
N SER A 127 9.13 30.03 -14.72
CA SER A 127 8.41 28.84 -15.18
C SER A 127 7.83 28.01 -14.02
N PHE A 128 6.92 28.58 -13.22
CA PHE A 128 6.27 27.85 -12.11
C PHE A 128 4.96 27.15 -12.51
N VAL A 129 4.32 27.64 -13.57
CA VAL A 129 3.03 27.13 -14.07
C VAL A 129 3.15 26.91 -15.57
N ARG A 130 2.62 25.80 -16.06
CA ARG A 130 2.55 25.50 -17.48
C ARG A 130 1.22 24.84 -17.82
N ALA A 131 0.54 25.38 -18.82
CA ALA A 131 -0.61 24.72 -19.45
C ALA A 131 -0.28 24.32 -20.89
N PHE A 132 -0.65 23.11 -21.25
CA PHE A 132 -0.30 22.51 -22.55
C PHE A 132 -1.39 21.54 -23.02
N MET A 133 -1.40 21.25 -24.32
CA MET A 133 -2.25 20.21 -24.91
C MET A 133 -1.76 18.83 -24.50
N TRP A 134 -2.65 17.95 -24.03
CA TRP A 134 -2.24 16.65 -23.48
C TRP A 134 -1.63 15.69 -24.53
N ASP A 135 -2.03 15.83 -25.78
CA ASP A 135 -1.67 14.95 -26.90
C ASP A 135 -0.36 15.33 -27.59
N SER A 136 -0.12 16.62 -27.78
CA SER A 136 1.03 17.18 -28.51
C SER A 136 2.08 17.83 -27.60
N GLY A 137 1.75 18.14 -26.35
CA GLY A 137 2.65 18.88 -25.44
C GLY A 137 2.78 20.37 -25.77
N SER A 138 2.03 20.87 -26.75
CA SER A 138 2.07 22.27 -27.21
C SER A 138 1.58 23.21 -26.11
N ASN A 139 2.34 24.29 -25.84
CA ASN A 139 1.97 25.27 -24.81
C ASN A 139 0.70 26.03 -25.21
N VAL A 140 -0.20 26.27 -24.24
CA VAL A 140 -1.49 26.95 -24.45
C VAL A 140 -1.60 28.20 -23.59
N GLY A 141 -0.49 28.90 -23.39
CA GLY A 141 -0.49 30.16 -22.64
C GLY A 141 0.87 30.57 -22.14
N GLU A 142 0.92 31.78 -21.59
CA GLU A 142 2.04 32.36 -20.89
C GLU A 142 1.61 32.67 -19.46
N PHE A 143 2.40 32.17 -18.51
CA PHE A 143 2.12 32.30 -17.08
C PHE A 143 3.19 33.18 -16.46
N ASP A 144 2.79 34.33 -15.93
CA ASP A 144 3.62 35.24 -15.14
C ASP A 144 2.84 35.63 -13.87
N GLY A 145 3.52 36.21 -12.89
CA GLY A 145 2.92 36.76 -11.67
C GLY A 145 3.36 36.07 -10.38
N HIS A 146 3.78 34.81 -10.42
CA HIS A 146 4.35 34.13 -9.24
C HIS A 146 5.84 34.41 -9.09
N SER A 147 6.27 34.63 -7.85
CA SER A 147 7.69 34.86 -7.51
C SER A 147 8.34 33.71 -6.74
N ARG A 148 7.52 32.75 -6.31
CA ARG A 148 7.93 31.54 -5.58
C ARG A 148 7.17 30.33 -6.10
N ARG A 149 7.47 29.17 -5.53
CA ARG A 149 6.83 27.89 -5.83
C ARG A 149 5.31 27.98 -5.73
N VAL A 150 4.63 27.38 -6.69
CA VAL A 150 3.16 27.35 -6.80
C VAL A 150 2.67 25.99 -6.30
N LEU A 151 1.83 26.01 -5.27
CA LEU A 151 1.41 24.82 -4.52
C LEU A 151 0.15 24.17 -5.10
N SER A 152 -0.73 24.95 -5.72
CA SER A 152 -1.95 24.42 -6.33
C SER A 152 -2.39 25.21 -7.55
N CYS A 153 -3.02 24.52 -8.49
CA CYS A 153 -3.59 25.09 -9.70
C CYS A 153 -4.98 24.52 -9.93
N ALA A 154 -5.87 25.34 -10.47
CA ALA A 154 -7.20 24.88 -10.85
C ALA A 154 -7.74 25.47 -12.16
N PHE A 155 -8.48 24.66 -12.93
CA PHE A 155 -9.27 25.05 -14.08
C PHE A 155 -10.72 25.34 -13.68
N LYS A 156 -11.28 26.40 -14.24
CA LYS A 156 -12.72 26.65 -14.17
C LYS A 156 -13.48 25.61 -15.00
N PRO A 157 -14.47 24.91 -14.42
CA PRO A 157 -15.16 23.81 -15.09
C PRO A 157 -16.07 24.26 -16.24
N THR A 158 -16.45 25.53 -16.26
CA THR A 158 -17.37 26.11 -17.25
C THR A 158 -16.71 27.20 -18.08
N ARG A 159 -17.20 27.41 -19.31
CA ARG A 159 -16.76 28.52 -20.16
C ARG A 159 -17.19 29.89 -19.56
N PRO A 160 -16.48 30.99 -19.86
CA PRO A 160 -15.18 31.02 -20.53
C PRO A 160 -14.11 30.39 -19.63
N PHE A 161 -13.14 29.68 -20.22
CA PHE A 161 -12.12 28.99 -19.45
C PHE A 161 -11.25 29.98 -18.68
N ARG A 162 -10.92 29.60 -17.44
CA ARG A 162 -10.04 30.35 -16.54
C ARG A 162 -9.13 29.38 -15.83
N ILE A 163 -7.96 29.86 -15.43
CA ILE A 163 -7.06 29.16 -14.53
C ILE A 163 -6.86 30.04 -13.30
N ALA A 164 -6.83 29.44 -12.12
CA ALA A 164 -6.39 30.08 -10.90
C ALA A 164 -5.25 29.27 -10.27
N THR A 165 -4.24 29.94 -9.75
CA THR A 165 -3.07 29.29 -9.12
C THR A 165 -2.73 29.96 -7.82
N CYS A 166 -2.12 29.25 -6.88
CA CYS A 166 -1.73 29.79 -5.59
C CYS A 166 -0.42 29.18 -5.07
N GLY A 167 0.33 29.91 -4.24
CA GLY A 167 1.68 29.50 -3.88
C GLY A 167 2.28 30.09 -2.61
N GLU A 168 3.59 29.88 -2.47
CA GLU A 168 4.41 30.30 -1.33
C GLU A 168 4.68 31.81 -1.29
N ASP A 169 4.31 32.54 -2.34
CA ASP A 169 4.38 34.00 -2.40
C ASP A 169 3.13 34.69 -1.82
N PHE A 170 2.23 33.91 -1.21
CA PHE A 170 0.99 34.35 -0.57
C PHE A 170 -0.05 34.87 -1.56
N LEU A 171 0.20 34.69 -2.87
CA LEU A 171 -0.66 35.19 -3.93
C LEU A 171 -1.61 34.11 -4.43
N VAL A 172 -2.77 34.56 -4.90
CA VAL A 172 -3.59 33.82 -5.86
C VAL A 172 -3.53 34.56 -7.19
N ASN A 173 -3.08 33.90 -8.25
CA ASN A 173 -3.03 34.47 -9.59
C ASN A 173 -4.16 33.91 -10.46
N PHE A 174 -4.75 34.78 -11.27
CA PHE A 174 -5.88 34.45 -12.14
C PHE A 174 -5.53 34.72 -13.60
N TYR A 175 -5.91 33.79 -14.48
CA TYR A 175 -5.55 33.80 -15.89
C TYR A 175 -6.77 33.61 -16.79
N GLU A 176 -6.81 34.34 -17.90
CA GLU A 176 -7.87 34.24 -18.92
C GLU A 176 -7.34 33.63 -20.21
N GLY A 177 -8.12 32.77 -20.85
CA GLY A 177 -7.72 32.10 -22.10
C GLY A 177 -8.79 31.14 -22.63
N PRO A 178 -8.45 30.31 -23.64
CA PRO A 178 -7.13 30.14 -24.29
C PRO A 178 -6.83 31.16 -25.42
N PRO A 179 -5.56 31.50 -25.72
CA PRO A 179 -4.35 31.14 -24.95
C PRO A 179 -4.39 31.81 -23.57
N PHE A 180 -3.94 31.10 -22.53
CA PHE A 180 -3.98 31.61 -21.17
C PHE A 180 -2.96 32.74 -20.98
N ARG A 181 -3.40 33.86 -20.40
CA ARG A 181 -2.57 35.00 -20.05
C ARG A 181 -2.92 35.50 -18.67
N PHE A 182 -1.91 36.05 -17.98
CA PHE A 182 -2.08 36.66 -16.67
C PHE A 182 -3.11 37.80 -16.72
N LYS A 183 -4.03 37.82 -15.75
CA LYS A 183 -5.01 38.89 -15.56
C LYS A 183 -4.70 39.73 -14.35
N GLN A 184 -4.66 39.11 -13.17
CA GLN A 184 -4.45 39.79 -11.89
C GLN A 184 -3.91 38.86 -10.81
N SER A 185 -3.30 39.49 -9.79
CA SER A 185 -2.87 38.86 -8.54
C SER A 185 -3.74 39.33 -7.39
N LEU A 186 -4.17 38.39 -6.55
CA LEU A 186 -4.99 38.61 -5.37
C LEU A 186 -4.10 38.49 -4.13
N ARG A 187 -4.19 39.47 -3.23
CA ARG A 187 -3.32 39.67 -2.06
C ARG A 187 -4.10 39.61 -0.75
N ASP A 188 -5.09 38.72 -0.68
CA ASP A 188 -5.98 38.61 0.47
C ASP A 188 -5.43 37.71 1.59
N HIS A 189 -4.40 36.91 1.28
CA HIS A 189 -3.73 36.02 2.23
C HIS A 189 -2.43 36.61 2.75
N SER A 190 -2.09 36.29 4.00
CA SER A 190 -0.87 36.76 4.69
C SER A 190 0.19 35.67 4.91
N ASN A 191 -0.06 34.47 4.40
CA ASN A 191 0.83 33.31 4.49
C ASN A 191 0.63 32.38 3.29
N PHE A 192 1.34 31.24 3.24
CA PHE A 192 1.30 30.29 2.12
C PHE A 192 -0.13 29.89 1.77
N VAL A 193 -0.51 30.06 0.51
CA VAL A 193 -1.81 29.62 0.00
C VAL A 193 -1.63 28.21 -0.50
N ASN A 194 -2.21 27.24 0.22
CA ASN A 194 -1.88 25.82 0.07
C ASN A 194 -2.71 25.13 -1.01
N CYS A 195 -3.98 25.53 -1.20
CA CYS A 195 -4.88 24.88 -2.13
C CYS A 195 -5.92 25.85 -2.70
N ILE A 196 -6.31 25.64 -3.96
CA ILE A 196 -7.35 26.40 -4.64
C ILE A 196 -8.25 25.46 -5.47
N ARG A 197 -9.57 25.64 -5.39
CA ARG A 197 -10.54 24.82 -6.16
C ARG A 197 -11.73 25.66 -6.63
N PHE A 198 -12.11 25.48 -7.89
CA PHE A 198 -13.37 25.98 -8.43
C PHE A 198 -14.55 25.13 -7.93
N SER A 199 -15.69 25.76 -7.73
CA SER A 199 -16.96 25.07 -7.53
C SER A 199 -17.34 24.29 -8.80
N PRO A 200 -18.08 23.17 -8.71
CA PRO A 200 -18.45 22.35 -9.88
C PRO A 200 -19.24 23.09 -10.96
N ASP A 201 -20.07 24.05 -10.58
CA ASP A 201 -20.80 24.95 -11.50
C ASP A 201 -19.88 26.02 -12.14
N GLY A 202 -18.68 26.20 -11.59
CA GLY A 202 -17.71 27.21 -12.00
C GLY A 202 -18.17 28.65 -11.78
N SER A 203 -19.09 28.89 -10.84
CA SER A 203 -19.51 30.24 -10.43
C SER A 203 -18.54 30.87 -9.42
N LYS A 204 -17.92 30.04 -8.57
CA LYS A 204 -17.02 30.48 -7.49
C LYS A 204 -15.70 29.70 -7.51
N PHE A 205 -14.70 30.22 -6.83
CA PHE A 205 -13.55 29.43 -6.39
C PHE A 205 -13.14 29.81 -4.97
N ILE A 206 -12.52 28.87 -4.28
CA ILE A 206 -12.03 29.05 -2.91
C ILE A 206 -10.53 28.81 -2.85
N SER A 207 -9.82 29.68 -2.14
CA SER A 207 -8.42 29.47 -1.75
C SER A 207 -8.31 29.28 -0.24
N VAL A 208 -7.44 28.39 0.20
CA VAL A 208 -7.17 28.13 1.62
C VAL A 208 -5.70 28.28 1.94
N SER A 209 -5.39 28.79 3.14
CA SER A 209 -4.06 29.27 3.48
C SER A 209 -3.58 28.86 4.88
N SER A 210 -2.27 28.93 5.04
CA SER A 210 -1.58 28.79 6.32
C SER A 210 -1.88 29.94 7.29
N ASP A 211 -2.52 31.03 6.83
CA ASP A 211 -3.08 32.10 7.68
C ASP A 211 -4.40 31.73 8.36
N LYS A 212 -4.86 30.47 8.17
CA LYS A 212 -6.06 29.87 8.76
C LYS A 212 -7.38 30.34 8.13
N LYS A 213 -7.32 31.07 7.01
CA LYS A 213 -8.51 31.56 6.29
C LYS A 213 -8.78 30.74 5.04
N GLY A 214 -10.07 30.62 4.71
CA GLY A 214 -10.54 30.25 3.38
C GLY A 214 -11.27 31.43 2.75
N ILE A 215 -10.86 31.87 1.57
CA ILE A 215 -11.40 33.05 0.90
C ILE A 215 -12.10 32.63 -0.39
N ILE A 216 -13.30 33.17 -0.62
CA ILE A 216 -14.18 32.82 -1.72
C ILE A 216 -14.22 33.99 -2.71
N TYR A 217 -14.09 33.67 -3.99
CA TYR A 217 -14.00 34.62 -5.08
C TYR A 217 -15.02 34.28 -6.18
N ASP A 218 -15.40 35.31 -6.93
CA ASP A 218 -16.14 35.14 -8.17
C ASP A 218 -15.25 34.51 -9.25
N ALA A 219 -15.72 33.43 -9.90
CA ALA A 219 -14.93 32.69 -10.87
C ALA A 219 -14.79 33.37 -12.24
N LYS A 220 -15.50 34.48 -12.50
CA LYS A 220 -15.45 35.24 -13.75
C LYS A 220 -14.54 36.46 -13.62
N THR A 221 -14.70 37.24 -12.55
CA THR A 221 -13.95 38.48 -12.32
C THR A 221 -12.71 38.26 -11.49
N ALA A 222 -12.71 37.25 -10.62
CA ALA A 222 -11.74 36.99 -9.55
C ALA A 222 -11.78 38.03 -8.42
N ASP A 223 -12.92 38.69 -8.23
CA ASP A 223 -13.16 39.57 -7.08
C ASP A 223 -13.45 38.73 -5.82
N LYS A 224 -12.98 39.19 -4.67
CA LYS A 224 -13.31 38.59 -3.38
C LYS A 224 -14.78 38.85 -3.07
N ILE A 225 -15.55 37.78 -2.84
CA ILE A 225 -16.99 37.86 -2.53
C ILE A 225 -17.29 37.47 -1.07
N GLY A 226 -16.42 36.68 -0.44
CA GLY A 226 -16.60 36.31 0.96
C GLY A 226 -15.44 35.49 1.53
N GLU A 227 -15.62 34.98 2.73
CA GLU A 227 -14.68 34.08 3.41
C GLU A 227 -15.41 33.06 4.29
N LEU A 228 -14.72 31.99 4.65
CA LEU A 228 -15.19 31.05 5.66
C LEU A 228 -15.19 31.75 7.03
N SER A 229 -16.25 31.53 7.82
CA SER A 229 -16.43 32.18 9.14
C SER A 229 -15.18 32.07 10.01
N SER A 230 -14.75 33.21 10.56
CA SER A 230 -13.61 33.29 11.48
C SER A 230 -13.92 32.76 12.88
N ASP A 231 -15.17 32.90 13.33
CA ASP A 231 -15.59 32.58 14.69
C ASP A 231 -15.46 31.07 14.97
N ASP A 232 -15.81 30.27 13.96
CA ASP A 232 -15.71 28.81 13.95
C ASP A 232 -14.55 28.29 13.09
N GLY A 233 -13.61 29.19 12.77
CA GLY A 233 -12.46 28.99 11.92
C GLY A 233 -11.51 27.88 12.38
N HIS A 234 -10.64 27.45 11.47
CA HIS A 234 -9.54 26.57 11.83
C HIS A 234 -8.55 27.29 12.75
N LYS A 235 -7.97 26.55 13.70
CA LYS A 235 -6.99 27.08 14.66
C LYS A 235 -5.54 26.93 14.17
N GLY A 236 -5.35 26.19 13.08
CA GLY A 236 -4.08 25.92 12.41
C GLY A 236 -4.17 26.12 10.90
N SER A 237 -3.05 25.94 10.21
CA SER A 237 -2.93 26.08 8.76
C SER A 237 -3.90 25.15 8.02
N ILE A 238 -4.62 25.67 7.04
CA ILE A 238 -5.53 24.89 6.20
C ILE A 238 -4.75 24.38 4.98
N TYR A 239 -4.66 23.07 4.81
CA TYR A 239 -3.80 22.47 3.78
C TYR A 239 -4.51 22.09 2.50
N ALA A 240 -5.79 21.72 2.57
CA ALA A 240 -6.57 21.32 1.41
C ALA A 240 -8.04 21.69 1.57
N VAL A 241 -8.71 21.81 0.42
CA VAL A 241 -10.14 22.07 0.29
C VAL A 241 -10.73 21.26 -0.86
N SER A 242 -11.96 20.79 -0.70
CA SER A 242 -12.73 20.10 -1.74
C SER A 242 -14.18 20.54 -1.71
N TRP A 243 -14.75 20.81 -2.88
CA TRP A 243 -16.18 21.11 -3.02
C TRP A 243 -17.03 19.84 -3.00
N SER A 244 -18.24 19.93 -2.46
CA SER A 244 -19.29 18.94 -2.69
C SER A 244 -19.68 18.90 -4.17
N PRO A 245 -20.17 17.76 -4.69
CA PRO A 245 -20.58 17.65 -6.10
C PRO A 245 -21.67 18.64 -6.53
N ASP A 246 -22.52 19.07 -5.59
CA ASP A 246 -23.59 20.05 -5.83
C ASP A 246 -23.11 21.52 -5.73
N GLY A 247 -21.87 21.75 -5.30
CA GLY A 247 -21.27 23.08 -5.14
C GLY A 247 -21.79 23.90 -3.97
N LYS A 248 -22.60 23.32 -3.06
CA LYS A 248 -23.17 24.03 -1.91
C LYS A 248 -22.32 23.96 -0.66
N GLN A 249 -21.42 22.98 -0.58
CA GLN A 249 -20.61 22.73 0.59
C GLN A 249 -19.13 22.60 0.23
N VAL A 250 -18.27 22.85 1.21
CA VAL A 250 -16.83 22.59 1.10
C VAL A 250 -16.31 21.84 2.31
N LEU A 251 -15.37 20.93 2.08
CA LEU A 251 -14.61 20.21 3.09
C LEU A 251 -13.21 20.81 3.16
N THR A 252 -12.79 21.25 4.35
CA THR A 252 -11.42 21.72 4.61
C THR A 252 -10.72 20.84 5.64
N VAL A 253 -9.39 20.77 5.57
CA VAL A 253 -8.55 20.04 6.53
C VAL A 253 -7.38 20.89 7.01
N SER A 254 -6.99 20.70 8.27
CA SER A 254 -6.08 21.61 8.96
C SER A 254 -5.06 20.93 9.87
N ALA A 255 -3.98 21.66 10.13
CA ALA A 255 -2.99 21.37 11.17
C ALA A 255 -3.58 21.34 12.59
N ASP A 256 -4.80 21.83 12.80
CA ASP A 256 -5.52 21.71 14.08
C ASP A 256 -6.13 20.32 14.34
N LYS A 257 -5.88 19.36 13.44
CA LYS A 257 -6.32 17.96 13.53
C LYS A 257 -7.82 17.76 13.28
N THR A 258 -8.49 18.78 12.75
CA THR A 258 -9.91 18.73 12.41
C THR A 258 -10.13 18.88 10.91
N ALA A 259 -11.18 18.24 10.42
CA ALA A 259 -11.79 18.58 9.15
C ALA A 259 -13.08 19.35 9.42
N LYS A 260 -13.44 20.30 8.56
CA LYS A 260 -14.67 21.09 8.71
C LYS A 260 -15.46 21.07 7.42
N VAL A 261 -16.76 20.85 7.55
CA VAL A 261 -17.75 20.98 6.47
C VAL A 261 -18.43 22.32 6.62
N TRP A 262 -18.46 23.08 5.53
CA TRP A 262 -19.00 24.43 5.48
C TRP A 262 -20.09 24.51 4.44
N GLY A 263 -21.21 25.12 4.78
CA GLY A 263 -22.23 25.54 3.83
C GLY A 263 -21.81 26.87 3.20
N ILE A 264 -21.86 26.95 1.87
CA ILE A 264 -21.53 28.14 1.09
C ILE A 264 -22.81 28.77 0.58
N SER A 265 -23.06 30.02 0.99
CA SER A 265 -24.21 30.78 0.48
C SER A 265 -24.00 31.26 -0.95
N ASP A 266 -25.09 31.63 -1.62
CA ASP A 266 -25.02 32.22 -2.97
C ASP A 266 -24.18 33.51 -3.00
N GLU A 267 -24.22 34.28 -1.92
CA GLU A 267 -23.44 35.50 -1.71
C GLU A 267 -21.95 35.24 -1.42
N GLY A 268 -21.54 33.98 -1.23
CA GLY A 268 -20.15 33.59 -1.04
C GLY A 268 -19.68 33.58 0.41
N ASN A 269 -20.58 33.60 1.39
CA ASN A 269 -20.23 33.45 2.81
C ASN A 269 -20.23 31.97 3.21
N GLY A 270 -19.21 31.54 3.95
CA GLY A 270 -19.10 30.15 4.43
C GLY A 270 -19.43 30.01 5.91
N THR A 271 -20.47 29.24 6.24
CA THR A 271 -20.87 28.95 7.63
C THR A 271 -20.50 27.52 8.01
N LEU A 272 -20.00 27.30 9.23
CA LEU A 272 -19.66 25.97 9.69
C LEU A 272 -20.93 25.13 9.87
N GLU A 273 -20.99 23.96 9.24
CA GLU A 273 -22.05 22.98 9.49
C GLU A 273 -21.59 21.92 10.49
N LYS A 274 -20.39 21.35 10.29
CA LYS A 274 -19.86 20.29 11.14
C LYS A 274 -18.35 20.34 11.26
N THR A 275 -17.85 20.09 12.46
CA THR A 275 -16.44 19.74 12.68
C THR A 275 -16.32 18.22 12.80
N LEU A 276 -15.52 17.63 11.92
CA LEU A 276 -15.21 16.20 11.87
C LEU A 276 -13.86 15.95 12.52
N THR A 277 -13.81 14.97 13.41
CA THR A 277 -12.59 14.53 14.09
C THR A 277 -12.40 13.05 13.86
N SER A 278 -11.21 12.66 13.37
CA SER A 278 -10.80 11.27 13.39
C SER A 278 -10.23 10.97 14.78
N HIS A 279 -10.82 10.03 15.51
CA HIS A 279 -10.29 9.59 16.81
C HIS A 279 -8.94 8.91 16.62
N CYS A 280 -7.86 9.68 16.73
CA CYS A 280 -6.49 9.18 16.78
C CYS A 280 -5.78 9.78 18.01
N SER A 281 -4.58 9.29 18.30
CA SER A 281 -3.78 9.42 19.54
C SER A 281 -3.62 10.81 20.20
N GLY A 282 -4.07 11.89 19.57
CA GLY A 282 -3.86 13.28 19.97
C GLY A 282 -2.51 13.84 19.54
N GLY A 283 -1.72 13.09 18.77
CA GLY A 283 -0.34 13.41 18.39
C GLY A 283 -0.21 14.44 17.27
N VAL A 284 1.03 14.67 16.83
CA VAL A 284 1.33 15.48 15.63
C VAL A 284 0.89 14.75 14.35
N ASP A 285 0.91 13.42 14.36
CA ASP A 285 0.47 12.56 13.24
C ASP A 285 -1.02 12.73 12.88
N ASP A 286 -1.82 13.30 13.78
CA ASP A 286 -3.26 13.48 13.59
C ASP A 286 -3.60 14.80 12.86
N MET A 287 -2.59 15.64 12.56
CA MET A 287 -2.78 16.81 11.70
C MET A 287 -3.31 16.37 10.35
N LEU A 288 -4.36 17.01 9.83
CA LEU A 288 -4.94 16.60 8.54
C LEU A 288 -4.31 17.40 7.41
N VAL A 289 -3.80 16.71 6.39
CA VAL A 289 -2.99 17.30 5.31
C VAL A 289 -3.63 17.17 3.93
N GLY A 290 -4.65 16.34 3.75
CA GLY A 290 -5.34 16.17 2.48
C GLY A 290 -6.82 15.87 2.65
N CYS A 291 -7.64 16.31 1.69
CA CYS A 291 -9.06 15.98 1.65
C CYS A 291 -9.57 15.84 0.22
N LEU A 292 -10.68 15.11 0.08
CA LEU A 292 -11.46 14.99 -1.14
C LEU A 292 -12.90 14.68 -0.78
N TRP A 293 -13.82 15.39 -1.42
CA TRP A 293 -15.23 15.06 -1.42
C TRP A 293 -15.51 14.21 -2.66
N GLN A 294 -15.77 12.93 -2.46
CA GLN A 294 -16.04 11.98 -3.54
C GLN A 294 -17.43 11.39 -3.38
N ASN A 295 -18.40 11.93 -4.12
CA ASN A 295 -19.79 11.51 -4.05
C ASN A 295 -20.32 11.55 -2.60
N GLN A 296 -20.62 10.39 -2.01
CA GLN A 296 -21.11 10.23 -0.64
C GLN A 296 -20.00 10.04 0.40
N HIS A 297 -18.73 10.05 -0.03
CA HIS A 297 -17.57 9.83 0.84
C HIS A 297 -16.78 11.14 1.02
N LEU A 298 -16.58 11.52 2.27
CA LEU A 298 -15.63 12.56 2.66
C LEU A 298 -14.33 11.90 3.06
N VAL A 299 -13.31 12.03 2.21
CA VAL A 299 -12.00 11.44 2.43
C VAL A 299 -11.11 12.48 3.11
N THR A 300 -10.51 12.13 4.24
CA THR A 300 -9.46 12.93 4.87
C THR A 300 -8.20 12.10 5.06
N VAL A 301 -7.04 12.76 5.00
CA VAL A 301 -5.73 12.11 5.19
C VAL A 301 -4.97 12.82 6.28
N SER A 302 -4.52 12.06 7.29
CA SER A 302 -3.68 12.57 8.37
C SER A 302 -2.21 12.61 7.98
N LEU A 303 -1.40 13.37 8.72
CA LEU A 303 0.05 13.42 8.57
C LEU A 303 0.67 12.04 8.82
N GLY A 304 0.05 11.21 9.66
CA GLY A 304 0.44 9.81 9.84
C GLY A 304 0.13 8.91 8.64
N GLY A 305 -0.53 9.41 7.59
CA GLY A 305 -0.96 8.66 6.42
C GLY A 305 -2.31 7.96 6.58
N THR A 306 -2.95 8.05 7.76
CA THR A 306 -4.26 7.41 8.00
C THR A 306 -5.32 8.07 7.11
N ILE A 307 -6.09 7.25 6.39
CA ILE A 307 -7.23 7.73 5.61
C ILE A 307 -8.50 7.53 6.43
N SER A 308 -9.28 8.59 6.64
CA SER A 308 -10.60 8.49 7.29
C SER A 308 -11.69 8.79 6.27
N LEU A 309 -12.72 7.94 6.24
CA LEU A 309 -13.88 8.06 5.35
C LEU A 309 -15.12 8.39 6.18
N PHE A 310 -15.64 9.60 6.02
CA PHE A 310 -16.91 10.01 6.63
C PHE A 310 -18.04 9.94 5.58
N SER A 311 -19.27 9.72 6.05
CA SER A 311 -20.44 9.73 5.18
C SER A 311 -20.90 11.17 4.94
N ALA A 312 -21.00 11.61 3.69
CA ALA A 312 -21.52 12.94 3.36
C ALA A 312 -23.02 13.06 3.68
N SER A 313 -23.76 11.94 3.65
CA SER A 313 -25.18 11.89 4.00
C SER A 313 -25.47 11.89 5.50
N ASP A 314 -24.50 11.48 6.31
CA ASP A 314 -24.62 11.38 7.77
C ASP A 314 -23.28 11.73 8.42
N LEU A 315 -23.14 13.01 8.77
CA LEU A 315 -21.92 13.56 9.36
C LEU A 315 -21.72 13.16 10.83
N ASP A 316 -22.71 12.50 11.46
CA ASP A 316 -22.63 11.98 12.82
C ASP A 316 -22.16 10.52 12.87
N LYS A 317 -22.23 9.81 11.74
CA LYS A 317 -21.71 8.44 11.60
C LYS A 317 -20.20 8.42 11.83
N SER A 318 -19.75 7.43 12.61
CA SER A 318 -18.32 7.22 12.84
C SER A 318 -17.58 6.89 11.54
N PRO A 319 -16.37 7.46 11.32
CA PRO A 319 -15.65 7.23 10.10
C PRO A 319 -15.09 5.81 10.01
N VAL A 320 -14.97 5.32 8.79
CA VAL A 320 -14.17 4.13 8.46
C VAL A 320 -12.71 4.57 8.34
N ILE A 321 -11.83 4.03 9.19
CA ILE A 321 -10.43 4.46 9.30
C ILE A 321 -9.51 3.41 8.66
N LEU A 322 -8.89 3.73 7.53
CA LEU A 322 -7.94 2.85 6.87
C LEU A 322 -6.52 3.09 7.41
N PHE A 323 -5.88 2.02 7.88
CA PHE A 323 -4.47 2.02 8.29
C PHE A 323 -3.60 1.32 7.26
N GLY A 324 -2.35 1.75 7.15
CA GLY A 324 -1.33 1.08 6.33
C GLY A 324 0.04 1.69 6.51
N HIS A 325 1.03 1.11 5.84
CA HIS A 325 2.42 1.56 5.96
C HIS A 325 2.69 2.74 5.04
N MET A 326 3.47 3.71 5.55
CA MET A 326 3.97 4.85 4.77
C MET A 326 5.45 4.69 4.41
N LYS A 327 6.16 3.80 5.11
CA LYS A 327 7.57 3.44 4.88
C LYS A 327 7.70 1.96 4.55
N ASN A 328 8.91 1.54 4.17
CA ASN A 328 9.19 0.18 3.71
C ASN A 328 8.80 -0.84 4.78
N VAL A 329 8.03 -1.85 4.34
CA VAL A 329 7.73 -3.02 5.15
C VAL A 329 9.02 -3.82 5.29
N THR A 330 9.49 -4.00 6.52
CA THR A 330 10.75 -4.69 6.82
C THR A 330 10.54 -6.17 7.05
N SER A 331 9.40 -6.55 7.64
CA SER A 331 9.06 -7.94 7.93
C SER A 331 7.54 -8.18 7.91
N LEU A 332 7.17 -9.43 7.64
CA LEU A 332 5.79 -9.91 7.56
C LEU A 332 5.68 -11.28 8.23
N VAL A 333 4.64 -11.47 9.04
CA VAL A 333 4.37 -12.72 9.76
C VAL A 333 2.87 -13.01 9.71
N VAL A 334 2.50 -14.26 9.42
CA VAL A 334 1.12 -14.76 9.58
C VAL A 334 1.01 -15.45 10.93
N LEU A 335 -0.01 -15.12 11.72
CA LEU A 335 -0.22 -15.79 13.01
C LEU A 335 -0.71 -17.22 12.77
N LYS A 336 0.02 -18.20 13.28
CA LYS A 336 -0.37 -19.62 13.16
C LYS A 336 -1.66 -19.95 13.92
N SER A 337 -1.97 -19.20 14.98
CA SER A 337 -3.20 -19.35 15.78
C SER A 337 -4.46 -18.89 15.04
N ASP A 338 -4.34 -17.86 14.20
CA ASP A 338 -5.40 -17.39 13.31
C ASP A 338 -4.79 -17.03 11.96
N PRO A 339 -4.79 -17.96 10.99
CA PRO A 339 -4.12 -17.79 9.70
C PRO A 339 -4.71 -16.66 8.85
N LYS A 340 -5.83 -16.06 9.27
CA LYS A 340 -6.39 -14.85 8.63
C LYS A 340 -5.68 -13.58 9.07
N VAL A 341 -4.98 -13.59 10.20
CA VAL A 341 -4.30 -12.41 10.75
C VAL A 341 -2.87 -12.32 10.22
N ILE A 342 -2.58 -11.20 9.58
CA ILE A 342 -1.25 -10.88 9.08
C ILE A 342 -0.72 -9.70 9.89
N LEU A 343 0.48 -9.85 10.43
CA LEU A 343 1.23 -8.78 11.07
C LEU A 343 2.35 -8.33 10.14
N SER A 344 2.55 -7.02 10.08
CA SER A 344 3.62 -6.44 9.27
C SER A 344 4.24 -5.28 10.01
N THR A 345 5.55 -5.13 9.87
CA THR A 345 6.28 -4.01 10.47
C THR A 345 6.90 -3.15 9.40
N SER A 346 7.06 -1.87 9.71
CA SER A 346 7.69 -0.89 8.85
C SER A 346 8.92 -0.29 9.51
N TYR A 347 9.81 0.24 8.68
CA TYR A 347 11.04 0.90 9.10
C TYR A 347 10.83 2.04 10.11
N ASP A 348 9.66 2.68 10.12
CA ASP A 348 9.28 3.72 11.08
C ASP A 348 8.85 3.19 12.47
N GLY A 349 8.96 1.88 12.70
CA GLY A 349 8.63 1.23 13.96
C GLY A 349 7.16 0.88 14.13
N ARG A 350 6.33 1.09 13.10
CA ARG A 350 4.90 0.79 13.14
C ARG A 350 4.64 -0.68 12.88
N ILE A 351 3.67 -1.23 13.62
CA ILE A 351 3.17 -2.60 13.46
C ILE A 351 1.70 -2.50 13.07
N ILE A 352 1.32 -3.15 11.97
CA ILE A 352 -0.05 -3.11 11.46
C ILE A 352 -0.59 -4.53 11.41
N LYS A 353 -1.79 -4.67 11.93
CA LYS A 353 -2.59 -5.90 11.90
C LYS A 353 -3.57 -5.83 10.73
N TRP A 354 -3.51 -6.83 9.87
CA TRP A 354 -4.41 -7.05 8.75
C TRP A 354 -5.23 -8.31 8.98
N ILE A 355 -6.45 -8.33 8.49
CA ILE A 355 -7.33 -9.50 8.48
C ILE A 355 -7.74 -9.79 7.04
N GLN A 356 -7.52 -11.02 6.61
CA GLN A 356 -7.91 -11.49 5.28
C GLN A 356 -9.41 -11.35 5.02
N GLY A 357 -9.76 -10.89 3.81
CA GLY A 357 -11.13 -10.60 3.39
C GLY A 357 -11.76 -9.35 4.02
N ILE A 358 -11.16 -8.76 5.05
CA ILE A 358 -11.64 -7.53 5.69
C ILE A 358 -10.74 -6.34 5.34
N GLY A 359 -9.43 -6.55 5.26
CA GLY A 359 -8.46 -5.48 5.07
C GLY A 359 -7.73 -5.14 6.37
N TYR A 360 -7.83 -3.88 6.77
CA TYR A 360 -7.15 -3.36 7.95
C TYR A 360 -7.90 -3.77 9.23
N SER A 361 -7.17 -4.02 10.32
CA SER A 361 -7.76 -4.34 11.63
C SER A 361 -7.22 -3.47 12.78
N GLY A 362 -6.22 -2.62 12.52
CA GLY A 362 -5.71 -1.66 13.49
C GLY A 362 -4.19 -1.52 13.50
N LYS A 363 -3.72 -0.54 14.28
CA LYS A 363 -2.30 -0.27 14.52
C LYS A 363 -1.91 -0.77 15.91
N LEU A 364 -0.86 -1.60 15.98
CA LEU A 364 -0.22 -2.00 17.22
C LEU A 364 0.93 -1.02 17.49
N GLN A 365 0.85 -0.27 18.58
CA GLN A 365 1.86 0.72 18.94
C GLN A 365 2.52 0.37 20.26
N ARG A 366 3.86 0.32 20.24
CA ARG A 366 4.68 0.17 21.45
C ARG A 366 4.81 1.52 22.16
N LYS A 367 5.13 1.48 23.46
CA LYS A 367 5.39 2.66 24.30
C LYS A 367 6.58 3.47 23.77
N GLU A 368 7.65 2.81 23.38
CA GLU A 368 8.79 3.41 22.69
C GLU A 368 8.76 3.07 21.20
N ASN A 369 8.89 4.10 20.36
CA ASN A 369 8.91 3.93 18.91
C ASN A 369 10.35 3.89 18.39
N SER A 370 10.92 2.69 18.28
CA SER A 370 12.21 2.46 17.60
C SER A 370 12.01 1.74 16.26
N GLN A 371 12.98 1.90 15.35
CA GLN A 371 12.96 1.26 14.03
C GLN A 371 13.04 -0.26 14.19
N ILE A 372 12.11 -0.99 13.56
CA ILE A 372 12.04 -2.46 13.66
C ILE A 372 12.73 -3.09 12.46
N LYS A 373 13.67 -3.99 12.74
CA LYS A 373 14.40 -4.77 11.76
C LYS A 373 13.85 -6.19 11.62
N CYS A 374 13.70 -6.90 12.74
CA CYS A 374 13.18 -8.28 12.73
C CYS A 374 11.89 -8.38 13.56
N LEU A 375 11.03 -9.31 13.15
CA LEU A 375 9.76 -9.60 13.80
C LEU A 375 9.57 -11.11 13.89
N ALA A 376 9.17 -11.59 15.06
CA ALA A 376 8.62 -12.92 15.26
C ALA A 376 7.31 -12.79 16.06
N ALA A 377 6.31 -13.60 15.72
CA ALA A 377 5.03 -13.60 16.44
C ALA A 377 4.55 -15.03 16.63
N LEU A 378 4.08 -15.36 17.83
CA LEU A 378 3.58 -16.68 18.19
C LEU A 378 2.42 -16.54 19.18
N GLY A 379 1.21 -16.90 18.75
CA GLY A 379 0.00 -16.68 19.54
C GLY A 379 -0.18 -15.21 19.89
N ASP A 380 -0.32 -14.93 21.19
CA ASP A 380 -0.47 -13.57 21.74
C ASP A 380 0.87 -12.91 22.08
N GLU A 381 1.99 -13.45 21.62
CA GLU A 381 3.32 -12.92 21.90
C GLU A 381 4.00 -12.39 20.63
N LEU A 382 4.55 -11.18 20.76
CA LEU A 382 5.21 -10.44 19.70
C LEU A 382 6.63 -10.10 20.13
N VAL A 383 7.62 -10.57 19.38
CA VAL A 383 9.02 -10.22 19.61
C VAL A 383 9.54 -9.41 18.44
N THR A 384 10.06 -8.23 18.75
CA THR A 384 10.60 -7.29 17.76
C THR A 384 12.03 -6.95 18.13
N SER A 385 12.87 -6.80 17.12
CA SER A 385 14.24 -6.34 17.30
C SER A 385 14.52 -5.12 16.44
N GLY A 386 15.25 -4.16 16.98
CA GLY A 386 15.48 -2.87 16.33
C GLY A 386 16.91 -2.60 15.90
N PHE A 387 17.12 -1.45 15.24
CA PHE A 387 18.45 -0.92 14.91
C PHE A 387 19.19 -0.35 16.12
N ASP A 388 18.52 -0.28 17.27
CA ASP A 388 18.96 0.22 18.57
C ASP A 388 19.59 -0.88 19.46
N ASN A 389 19.89 -2.05 18.90
CA ASN A 389 20.37 -3.25 19.61
C ASN A 389 19.38 -3.84 20.62
N LYS A 390 18.13 -3.34 20.66
CA LYS A 390 17.14 -3.77 21.63
C LYS A 390 16.20 -4.81 21.05
N VAL A 391 15.85 -5.76 21.90
CA VAL A 391 14.79 -6.75 21.66
C VAL A 391 13.65 -6.47 22.62
N TRP A 392 12.44 -6.49 22.10
CA TRP A 392 11.21 -6.18 22.82
C TRP A 392 10.27 -7.37 22.71
N ARG A 393 9.78 -7.83 23.85
CA ARG A 393 8.88 -8.98 23.96
C ARG A 393 7.56 -8.52 24.56
N VAL A 394 6.53 -8.47 23.73
CA VAL A 394 5.27 -7.77 24.00
C VAL A 394 4.11 -8.76 23.89
N SER A 395 3.22 -8.78 24.88
CA SER A 395 1.95 -9.50 24.75
C SER A 395 0.92 -8.66 23.98
N ILE A 396 0.21 -9.27 23.04
CA ILE A 396 -0.90 -8.68 22.31
C ILE A 396 -2.19 -9.07 23.05
N LYS A 397 -2.89 -8.10 23.64
CA LYS A 397 -4.23 -8.28 24.22
C LYS A 397 -5.17 -7.22 23.67
N ASP A 398 -6.36 -7.63 23.27
CA ASP A 398 -7.41 -6.74 22.75
C ASP A 398 -6.96 -5.78 21.64
N GLY A 399 -6.02 -6.22 20.79
CA GLY A 399 -5.50 -5.40 19.69
C GLY A 399 -4.57 -4.25 20.14
N GLN A 400 -4.03 -4.32 21.36
CA GLN A 400 -2.99 -3.43 21.87
C GLN A 400 -1.75 -4.21 22.31
N CYS A 401 -0.61 -3.52 22.25
CA CYS A 401 0.65 -4.01 22.79
C CYS A 401 0.69 -3.75 24.30
N GLY A 402 0.92 -4.80 25.09
CA GLY A 402 1.19 -4.68 26.52
C GLY A 402 2.52 -3.96 26.82
N GLU A 403 2.76 -3.66 28.09
CA GLU A 403 4.05 -3.11 28.51
C GLU A 403 5.15 -4.17 28.44
N ALA A 404 6.33 -3.76 27.98
CA ALA A 404 7.50 -4.62 27.85
C ALA A 404 8.77 -3.81 28.11
N GLU A 405 9.74 -4.43 28.78
CA GLU A 405 11.08 -3.89 28.94
C GLU A 405 11.96 -4.27 27.75
N ALA A 406 12.89 -3.39 27.41
CA ALA A 406 13.86 -3.63 26.35
C ALA A 406 15.04 -4.47 26.85
N ILE A 407 15.44 -5.46 26.06
CA ILE A 407 16.61 -6.30 26.30
C ILE A 407 17.70 -5.83 25.34
N ASP A 408 18.80 -5.28 25.86
CA ASP A 408 19.94 -4.87 25.04
C ASP A 408 20.84 -6.07 24.75
N VAL A 409 20.90 -6.50 23.49
CA VAL A 409 21.74 -7.62 23.07
C VAL A 409 23.17 -7.19 22.67
N GLY A 410 23.53 -5.93 22.89
CA GLY A 410 24.87 -5.37 22.75
C GLY A 410 25.33 -5.10 21.31
N SER A 411 24.69 -5.69 20.31
CA SER A 411 25.00 -5.50 18.89
C SER A 411 23.75 -5.58 18.02
N GLN A 412 23.83 -5.09 16.79
CA GLN A 412 22.65 -4.99 15.93
C GLN A 412 22.15 -6.38 15.51
N PRO A 413 20.88 -6.73 15.83
CA PRO A 413 20.25 -7.97 15.40
C PRO A 413 20.22 -8.12 13.88
N LYS A 414 20.45 -9.32 13.35
CA LYS A 414 20.40 -9.65 11.92
C LYS A 414 19.15 -10.44 11.57
N ASP A 415 18.84 -11.46 12.36
CA ASP A 415 17.61 -12.26 12.31
C ASP A 415 17.12 -12.55 13.74
N LEU A 416 15.84 -12.92 13.87
CA LEU A 416 15.17 -13.20 15.15
C LEU A 416 14.21 -14.39 14.96
N THR A 417 14.28 -15.40 15.83
CA THR A 417 13.40 -16.57 15.77
C THR A 417 12.97 -17.00 17.18
N LEU A 418 11.74 -17.50 17.31
CA LEU A 418 11.19 -18.09 18.53
C LEU A 418 11.03 -19.61 18.36
N ALA A 419 11.24 -20.38 19.43
CA ALA A 419 10.85 -21.78 19.46
C ALA A 419 9.33 -21.88 19.61
N ALA A 420 8.67 -22.57 18.67
CA ALA A 420 7.21 -22.66 18.65
C ALA A 420 6.64 -23.47 19.83
N VAL A 421 7.36 -24.50 20.27
CA VAL A 421 6.95 -25.38 21.38
C VAL A 421 7.33 -24.77 22.74
N SER A 422 8.43 -24.03 22.80
CA SER A 422 8.94 -23.37 24.00
C SER A 422 9.09 -21.86 23.75
N PRO A 423 7.98 -21.10 23.70
CA PRO A 423 7.97 -19.68 23.32
C PRO A 423 8.98 -18.84 24.11
N GLU A 424 9.26 -19.20 25.37
CA GLU A 424 10.25 -18.55 26.21
C GLU A 424 11.62 -18.44 25.55
N LEU A 425 12.03 -19.42 24.76
CA LEU A 425 13.32 -19.45 24.09
C LEU A 425 13.28 -18.66 22.77
N ALA A 426 14.14 -17.64 22.68
CA ALA A 426 14.35 -16.87 21.45
C ALA A 426 15.83 -16.87 21.07
N LEU A 427 16.10 -16.87 19.76
CA LEU A 427 17.43 -16.74 19.18
C LEU A 427 17.52 -15.42 18.44
N VAL A 428 18.58 -14.66 18.72
CA VAL A 428 18.92 -13.42 18.04
C VAL A 428 20.30 -13.57 17.42
N SER A 429 20.42 -13.41 16.11
CA SER A 429 21.74 -13.35 15.47
C SER A 429 22.29 -11.94 15.48
N ILE A 430 23.59 -11.82 15.72
CA ILE A 430 24.37 -10.58 15.65
C ILE A 430 25.55 -10.80 14.70
N ASP A 431 26.25 -9.74 14.32
CA ASP A 431 27.33 -9.85 13.31
C ASP A 431 28.40 -10.88 13.67
N THR A 432 28.75 -11.01 14.95
CA THR A 432 29.82 -11.89 15.45
C THR A 432 29.34 -13.26 15.94
N GLY A 433 28.03 -13.55 15.93
CA GLY A 433 27.51 -14.77 16.53
C GLY A 433 26.02 -14.74 16.85
N VAL A 434 25.63 -15.35 17.96
CA VAL A 434 24.23 -15.50 18.37
C VAL A 434 24.03 -15.26 19.86
N VAL A 435 22.85 -14.76 20.22
CA VAL A 435 22.40 -14.49 21.60
C VAL A 435 21.15 -15.31 21.85
N LEU A 436 21.17 -16.16 22.88
CA LEU A 436 20.00 -16.89 23.35
C LEU A 436 19.31 -16.13 24.47
N LEU A 437 18.01 -15.94 24.32
CA LEU A 437 17.13 -15.31 25.29
C LEU A 437 16.16 -16.35 25.86
N ARG A 438 15.90 -16.27 27.16
CA ARG A 438 14.80 -17.00 27.81
C ARG A 438 13.91 -16.00 28.55
N GLY A 439 12.67 -15.86 28.11
CA GLY A 439 11.78 -14.78 28.57
C GLY A 439 12.39 -13.42 28.22
N SER A 440 12.70 -12.65 29.26
CA SER A 440 13.35 -11.31 29.15
C SER A 440 14.85 -11.32 29.47
N ASN A 441 15.46 -12.47 29.72
CA ASN A 441 16.84 -12.57 30.15
C ASN A 441 17.75 -13.11 29.04
N ILE A 442 18.96 -12.53 28.92
CA ILE A 442 20.04 -13.09 28.11
C ILE A 442 20.65 -14.25 28.88
N VAL A 443 20.57 -15.46 28.30
CA VAL A 443 21.13 -16.65 28.93
C VAL A 443 22.53 -16.94 28.45
N SER A 444 22.79 -16.72 27.16
CA SER A 444 24.13 -16.86 26.60
C SER A 444 24.34 -15.94 25.40
N THR A 445 25.59 -15.48 25.26
CA THR A 445 26.08 -14.75 24.09
C THR A 445 27.28 -15.52 23.57
N ILE A 446 27.17 -16.03 22.35
CA ILE A 446 28.12 -16.98 21.78
C ILE A 446 28.74 -16.34 20.55
N ASN A 447 30.05 -16.17 20.57
CA ASN A 447 30.82 -15.68 19.43
C ASN A 447 31.27 -16.89 18.59
N LEU A 448 30.93 -16.87 17.30
CA LEU A 448 31.13 -18.01 16.41
C LEU A 448 32.41 -17.87 15.56
N GLY A 449 33.10 -16.72 15.61
CA GLY A 449 34.35 -16.49 14.89
C GLY A 449 34.20 -16.25 13.38
N PHE A 450 32.96 -16.19 12.88
CA PHE A 450 32.63 -15.80 11.50
C PHE A 450 31.46 -14.81 11.47
N THR A 451 31.28 -14.12 10.35
CA THR A 451 30.19 -13.16 10.19
C THR A 451 28.87 -13.88 9.93
N VAL A 452 27.91 -13.73 10.85
CA VAL A 452 26.58 -14.33 10.75
C VAL A 452 25.66 -13.48 9.89
N THR A 453 24.95 -14.11 8.96
CA THR A 453 24.04 -13.44 8.02
C THR A 453 22.58 -13.84 8.21
N ALA A 454 22.31 -15.09 8.59
CA ALA A 454 20.98 -15.61 8.87
C ALA A 454 21.04 -16.68 9.96
N SER A 455 19.94 -16.90 10.68
CA SER A 455 19.88 -17.93 11.71
C SER A 455 18.45 -18.40 11.92
N VAL A 456 18.26 -19.66 12.26
CA VAL A 456 16.95 -20.19 12.65
C VAL A 456 17.08 -21.14 13.84
N LEU A 457 16.13 -21.03 14.76
CA LEU A 457 15.93 -21.96 15.86
C LEU A 457 14.86 -22.98 15.47
N ALA A 458 15.12 -24.27 15.70
CA ALA A 458 14.14 -25.30 15.47
C ALA A 458 12.89 -25.05 16.33
N PRO A 459 11.66 -25.24 15.79
CA PRO A 459 10.42 -25.17 16.55
C PRO A 459 10.40 -25.88 17.91
N ASP A 460 11.11 -27.00 18.06
CA ASP A 460 11.23 -27.76 19.33
C ASP A 460 12.30 -27.20 20.29
N GLY A 461 13.13 -26.26 19.84
CA GLY A 461 14.22 -25.66 20.59
C GLY A 461 15.49 -26.52 20.70
N SER A 462 15.56 -27.65 20.00
CA SER A 462 16.66 -28.62 20.12
C SER A 462 17.91 -28.28 19.30
N GLU A 463 17.73 -27.55 18.20
CA GLU A 463 18.75 -27.33 17.17
C GLU A 463 18.70 -25.88 16.67
N VAL A 464 19.87 -25.33 16.34
CA VAL A 464 20.04 -24.02 15.73
C VAL A 464 20.87 -24.17 14.47
N ILE A 465 20.41 -23.56 13.37
CA ILE A 465 21.19 -23.45 12.13
C ILE A 465 21.61 -21.99 11.96
N VAL A 466 22.90 -21.77 11.79
CA VAL A 466 23.50 -20.45 11.56
C VAL A 466 24.13 -20.42 10.17
N GLY A 467 23.69 -19.47 9.36
CA GLY A 467 24.25 -19.19 8.05
C GLY A 467 25.35 -18.14 8.13
N GLY A 468 26.49 -18.45 7.52
CA GLY A 468 27.64 -17.55 7.46
C GLY A 468 27.72 -16.75 6.15
N GLN A 469 28.47 -15.64 6.23
CA GLN A 469 28.89 -14.85 5.06
C GLN A 469 29.76 -15.66 4.09
N ASP A 470 30.38 -16.73 4.57
CA ASP A 470 31.17 -17.69 3.80
C ASP A 470 30.33 -18.70 3.00
N GLY A 471 29.00 -18.67 3.15
CA GLY A 471 28.08 -19.59 2.47
C GLY A 471 27.94 -20.95 3.16
N LYS A 472 28.46 -21.09 4.38
CA LYS A 472 28.33 -22.33 5.16
C LYS A 472 27.09 -22.28 6.04
N LEU A 473 26.52 -23.46 6.29
CA LEU A 473 25.45 -23.67 7.27
C LEU A 473 26.05 -24.45 8.44
N HIS A 474 26.13 -23.82 9.60
CA HIS A 474 26.61 -24.42 10.83
C HIS A 474 25.42 -24.87 11.67
N ILE A 475 25.39 -26.14 12.02
CA ILE A 475 24.32 -26.79 12.78
C ILE A 475 24.81 -27.01 14.21
N TYR A 476 24.05 -26.52 15.17
CA TYR A 476 24.35 -26.62 16.59
C TYR A 476 23.21 -27.31 17.33
N SER A 477 23.52 -28.21 18.25
CA SER A 477 22.57 -28.63 19.28
C SER A 477 22.49 -27.62 20.40
N VAL A 478 21.29 -27.45 20.94
CA VAL A 478 21.01 -26.58 22.08
C VAL A 478 20.86 -27.46 23.32
N ALA A 479 21.83 -27.38 24.23
CA ALA A 479 21.79 -28.05 25.52
C ALA A 479 22.26 -27.10 26.63
N ASP A 480 21.52 -27.03 27.74
CA ASP A 480 21.85 -26.21 28.92
C ASP A 480 22.17 -24.74 28.62
N ASN A 481 21.50 -24.17 27.61
CA ASN A 481 21.71 -22.80 27.09
C ASN A 481 23.08 -22.55 26.44
N SER A 482 23.79 -23.62 26.11
CA SER A 482 25.00 -23.59 25.30
C SER A 482 24.71 -24.14 23.89
N LEU A 483 25.59 -23.81 22.95
CA LEU A 483 25.56 -24.35 21.60
C LEU A 483 26.77 -25.25 21.38
N THR A 484 26.53 -26.46 20.92
CA THR A 484 27.56 -27.42 20.53
C THR A 484 27.46 -27.68 19.02
N GLU A 485 28.52 -27.37 18.27
CA GLU A 485 28.51 -27.57 16.82
C GLU A 485 28.49 -29.07 16.50
N GLU A 486 27.50 -29.50 15.72
CA GLU A 486 27.34 -30.89 15.30
C GLU A 486 27.80 -31.14 13.87
N ALA A 487 27.62 -30.15 12.99
CA ALA A 487 28.02 -30.25 11.60
C ALA A 487 28.13 -28.89 10.93
N THR A 488 28.92 -28.88 9.86
CA THR A 488 29.00 -27.78 8.90
C THR A 488 28.66 -28.30 7.51
N ILE A 489 27.74 -27.64 6.82
CA ILE A 489 27.34 -27.99 5.45
C ILE A 489 27.86 -26.93 4.50
N GLU A 490 28.61 -27.36 3.48
CA GLU A 490 29.28 -26.49 2.52
C GLU A 490 28.78 -26.77 1.10
N LYS A 491 27.79 -26.00 0.64
CA LYS A 491 27.23 -26.17 -0.72
C LYS A 491 26.88 -24.85 -1.41
N HIS A 492 26.37 -23.88 -0.65
CA HIS A 492 26.05 -22.58 -1.20
C HIS A 492 27.32 -21.88 -1.67
N ARG A 493 27.18 -21.15 -2.77
CA ARG A 493 28.30 -20.40 -3.38
C ARG A 493 28.36 -18.95 -2.92
N GLY A 494 27.28 -18.46 -2.30
CA GLY A 494 27.19 -17.12 -1.75
C GLY A 494 26.81 -17.16 -0.28
N ALA A 495 26.93 -16.01 0.38
CA ALA A 495 26.49 -15.82 1.75
C ALA A 495 25.02 -16.22 1.91
N ILE A 496 24.72 -16.92 3.00
CA ILE A 496 23.35 -17.34 3.31
C ILE A 496 22.50 -16.11 3.61
N SER A 497 21.30 -16.02 3.04
CA SER A 497 20.41 -14.88 3.25
C SER A 497 19.19 -15.21 4.11
N VAL A 498 18.70 -16.45 4.07
CA VAL A 498 17.51 -16.87 4.83
C VAL A 498 17.55 -18.38 5.07
N ILE A 499 17.06 -18.82 6.23
CA ILE A 499 16.92 -20.24 6.59
C ILE A 499 15.58 -20.41 7.31
N ARG A 500 14.79 -21.45 6.96
CA ARG A 500 13.55 -21.81 7.67
C ARG A 500 13.35 -23.33 7.69
N TYR A 501 12.87 -23.83 8.83
CA TYR A 501 12.43 -25.22 8.98
C TYR A 501 11.05 -25.45 8.37
N SER A 502 10.79 -26.68 7.89
CA SER A 502 9.44 -27.14 7.61
C SER A 502 8.62 -27.21 8.92
N PRO A 503 7.29 -26.98 8.85
CA PRO A 503 6.41 -27.09 10.02
C PRO A 503 6.53 -28.40 10.80
N ASP A 504 6.79 -29.52 10.13
CA ASP A 504 6.95 -30.86 10.72
C ASP A 504 8.37 -31.20 11.20
N LEU A 505 9.33 -30.27 11.06
CA LEU A 505 10.75 -30.47 11.41
C LEU A 505 11.48 -31.58 10.64
N THR A 506 10.91 -32.14 9.58
CA THR A 506 11.61 -33.17 8.78
C THR A 506 12.64 -32.57 7.83
N MET A 507 12.46 -31.30 7.46
CA MET A 507 13.27 -30.61 6.47
C MET A 507 13.61 -29.18 6.91
N PHE A 508 14.60 -28.61 6.24
CA PHE A 508 14.83 -27.16 6.27
C PHE A 508 15.22 -26.67 4.89
N ALA A 509 15.02 -25.38 4.64
CA ALA A 509 15.41 -24.75 3.40
C ALA A 509 16.27 -23.52 3.67
N SER A 510 17.24 -23.29 2.79
CA SER A 510 18.14 -22.15 2.82
C SER A 510 18.18 -21.45 1.47
N GLY A 511 18.33 -20.14 1.50
CA GLY A 511 18.57 -19.30 0.33
C GLY A 511 19.88 -18.53 0.48
N ASP A 512 20.52 -18.20 -0.64
CA ASP A 512 21.74 -17.40 -0.66
C ASP A 512 21.65 -16.11 -1.50
N LEU A 513 22.66 -15.26 -1.32
CA LEU A 513 22.83 -14.03 -2.08
C LEU A 513 23.20 -14.25 -3.57
N ASN A 514 23.58 -15.48 -3.94
CA ASN A 514 23.94 -15.86 -5.30
C ASN A 514 22.79 -16.56 -6.07
N ARG A 515 21.54 -16.40 -5.58
CA ARG A 515 20.27 -16.81 -6.21
C ARG A 515 19.91 -18.29 -6.02
N GLU A 516 20.66 -19.04 -5.25
CA GLU A 516 20.40 -20.46 -5.02
C GLU A 516 19.55 -20.66 -3.77
N ALA A 517 18.46 -21.40 -3.93
CA ALA A 517 17.78 -22.03 -2.81
C ALA A 517 18.00 -23.55 -2.82
N ILE A 518 18.02 -24.15 -1.64
CA ILE A 518 18.21 -25.60 -1.45
C ILE A 518 17.28 -26.07 -0.34
N VAL A 519 16.67 -27.24 -0.54
CA VAL A 519 15.93 -27.97 0.50
C VAL A 519 16.75 -29.16 0.97
N TRP A 520 16.82 -29.32 2.28
CA TRP A 520 17.63 -30.28 2.99
C TRP A 520 16.74 -31.21 3.81
N ASP A 521 17.13 -32.48 3.89
CA ASP A 521 16.60 -33.39 4.89
C ASP A 521 17.30 -33.12 6.24
N ARG A 522 16.54 -33.00 7.32
CA ARG A 522 17.12 -32.69 8.64
C ARG A 522 17.94 -33.85 9.19
N ALA A 523 17.47 -35.09 9.02
CA ALA A 523 18.07 -36.27 9.64
C ALA A 523 19.35 -36.69 8.91
N THR A 524 19.32 -36.75 7.58
CA THR A 524 20.48 -37.16 6.78
C THR A 524 21.41 -36.00 6.44
N ARG A 525 20.92 -34.76 6.53
CA ARG A 525 21.62 -33.53 6.10
C ARG A 525 21.93 -33.51 4.60
N GLU A 526 21.29 -34.38 3.83
CA GLU A 526 21.42 -34.46 2.39
C GLU A 526 20.44 -33.52 1.68
N VAL A 527 20.72 -33.24 0.41
CA VAL A 527 19.87 -32.36 -0.41
C VAL A 527 18.69 -33.10 -0.97
N LYS A 528 17.49 -32.67 -0.60
CA LYS A 528 16.21 -33.19 -1.09
C LYS A 528 15.79 -32.53 -2.40
N LEU A 529 15.84 -31.19 -2.47
CA LEU A 529 15.57 -30.42 -3.69
C LEU A 529 16.78 -29.55 -4.04
N LYS A 530 17.31 -29.76 -5.26
CA LYS A 530 18.45 -29.03 -5.81
C LYS A 530 18.05 -28.18 -7.01
N ASN A 531 18.96 -27.31 -7.45
CA ASN A 531 18.83 -26.49 -8.66
C ASN A 531 17.67 -25.49 -8.63
N MET A 532 17.34 -24.93 -7.47
CA MET A 532 16.38 -23.81 -7.37
C MET A 532 17.08 -22.49 -7.72
N LEU A 533 17.61 -22.40 -8.95
CA LEU A 533 18.42 -21.30 -9.49
C LEU A 533 17.62 -20.44 -10.50
N PHE A 534 16.32 -20.29 -10.27
CA PHE A 534 15.43 -19.59 -11.21
C PHE A 534 15.29 -18.09 -10.95
N HIS A 535 15.78 -17.62 -9.80
CA HIS A 535 15.86 -16.20 -9.52
C HIS A 535 17.01 -15.54 -10.31
N THR A 536 16.81 -14.29 -10.71
CA THR A 536 17.83 -13.50 -11.41
C THR A 536 18.62 -12.58 -10.48
N ALA A 537 18.15 -12.40 -9.24
CA ALA A 537 18.80 -11.65 -8.18
C ALA A 537 18.71 -12.38 -6.82
N ARG A 538 19.43 -11.88 -5.81
CA ARG A 538 19.51 -12.49 -4.47
C ARG A 538 18.14 -12.83 -3.87
N ILE A 539 18.09 -13.95 -3.14
CA ILE A 539 16.90 -14.36 -2.38
C ILE A 539 16.89 -13.59 -1.07
N ASN A 540 15.78 -12.93 -0.74
CA ASN A 540 15.64 -12.15 0.49
C ASN A 540 14.81 -12.87 1.56
N CYS A 541 13.82 -13.67 1.15
CA CYS A 541 12.89 -14.33 2.06
C CYS A 541 12.44 -15.70 1.54
N LEU A 542 12.03 -16.55 2.48
CA LEU A 542 11.61 -17.93 2.25
C LEU A 542 10.55 -18.30 3.28
N ASP A 543 9.56 -19.08 2.88
CA ASP A 543 8.61 -19.71 3.81
C ASP A 543 8.14 -21.08 3.29
N TRP A 544 7.56 -21.87 4.19
CA TRP A 544 7.06 -23.23 3.93
C TRP A 544 5.53 -23.28 3.95
N SER A 545 4.94 -24.12 3.10
CA SER A 545 3.52 -24.40 3.18
C SER A 545 3.19 -25.15 4.48
N PRO A 546 2.00 -24.94 5.07
CA PRO A 546 1.56 -25.65 6.28
C PRO A 546 1.60 -27.18 6.14
N ASP A 547 1.33 -27.71 4.95
CA ASP A 547 1.40 -29.14 4.61
C ASP A 547 2.83 -29.71 4.41
N ASN A 548 3.89 -28.89 4.49
CA ASN A 548 5.31 -29.25 4.26
C ASN A 548 5.66 -29.63 2.81
N THR A 549 4.73 -29.59 1.87
CA THR A 549 4.95 -30.07 0.49
C THR A 549 5.57 -29.02 -0.42
N LYS A 550 5.53 -27.74 -0.03
CA LYS A 550 5.95 -26.61 -0.87
C LYS A 550 6.84 -25.65 -0.11
N VAL A 551 7.74 -25.03 -0.87
CA VAL A 551 8.59 -23.92 -0.40
C VAL A 551 8.45 -22.75 -1.36
N ALA A 552 8.23 -21.56 -0.80
CA ALA A 552 8.17 -20.32 -1.58
C ALA A 552 9.39 -19.45 -1.28
N THR A 553 9.88 -18.79 -2.33
CA THR A 553 11.06 -17.92 -2.28
C THR A 553 10.73 -16.56 -2.88
N GLY A 554 11.21 -15.51 -2.24
CA GLY A 554 11.05 -14.13 -2.69
C GLY A 554 12.41 -13.48 -2.93
N SER A 555 12.54 -12.74 -4.03
CA SER A 555 13.81 -12.16 -4.48
C SER A 555 13.68 -10.68 -4.82
N LEU A 556 14.84 -10.01 -4.86
CA LEU A 556 14.99 -8.66 -5.40
C LEU A 556 14.60 -8.56 -6.88
N ASP A 557 14.52 -9.68 -7.60
CA ASP A 557 14.10 -9.73 -9.01
C ASP A 557 12.59 -9.54 -9.25
N THR A 558 11.85 -9.08 -8.24
CA THR A 558 10.41 -8.82 -8.24
C THR A 558 9.53 -10.06 -8.27
N CYS A 559 10.10 -11.27 -8.26
CA CYS A 559 9.35 -12.50 -8.39
C CYS A 559 9.18 -13.24 -7.05
N VAL A 560 8.06 -13.96 -6.96
CA VAL A 560 7.86 -15.04 -5.98
C VAL A 560 7.86 -16.36 -6.75
N ILE A 561 8.66 -17.33 -6.30
CA ILE A 561 8.74 -18.65 -6.92
C ILE A 561 8.35 -19.71 -5.90
N ILE A 562 7.41 -20.58 -6.27
CA ILE A 562 6.90 -21.67 -5.46
C ILE A 562 7.38 -22.99 -6.06
N TYR A 563 7.99 -23.83 -5.22
CA TYR A 563 8.51 -25.14 -5.57
C TYR A 563 7.75 -26.21 -4.79
N GLU A 564 7.45 -27.32 -5.45
CA GLU A 564 6.98 -28.53 -4.78
C GLU A 564 8.21 -29.42 -4.52
N VAL A 565 8.34 -29.91 -3.28
CA VAL A 565 9.56 -30.60 -2.83
C VAL A 565 9.77 -31.92 -3.59
N ASP A 566 8.69 -32.64 -3.89
CA ASP A 566 8.75 -33.94 -4.56
C ASP A 566 8.82 -33.86 -6.09
N LYS A 567 8.80 -32.65 -6.66
CA LYS A 567 8.91 -32.42 -8.10
C LYS A 567 10.25 -31.78 -8.45
N PRO A 568 10.76 -31.98 -9.69
CA PRO A 568 11.96 -31.28 -10.12
C PRO A 568 11.74 -29.77 -10.07
N ALA A 569 12.77 -29.02 -9.64
CA ALA A 569 12.67 -27.57 -9.50
C ALA A 569 12.21 -26.85 -10.78
N SER A 570 12.39 -27.44 -11.97
CA SER A 570 11.88 -26.92 -13.24
C SER A 570 10.34 -26.85 -13.34
N SER A 571 9.60 -27.64 -12.56
CA SER A 571 8.13 -27.57 -12.49
C SER A 571 7.60 -26.44 -11.60
N ARG A 572 8.48 -25.54 -11.13
CA ARG A 572 8.12 -24.40 -10.29
C ARG A 572 7.00 -23.56 -10.90
N LEU A 573 6.26 -22.91 -10.00
CA LEU A 573 5.36 -21.84 -10.34
C LEU A 573 6.06 -20.50 -10.08
N THR A 574 6.04 -19.61 -11.07
CA THR A 574 6.65 -18.27 -10.95
C THR A 574 5.57 -17.20 -11.02
N VAL A 575 5.44 -16.43 -9.94
CA VAL A 575 4.68 -15.18 -9.93
C VAL A 575 5.63 -14.05 -10.31
N LYS A 576 5.53 -13.59 -11.56
CA LYS A 576 6.34 -12.47 -12.07
C LYS A 576 5.76 -11.14 -11.62
N GLY A 577 6.62 -10.17 -11.31
CA GLY A 577 6.19 -8.81 -10.97
C GLY A 577 5.30 -8.75 -9.73
N ALA A 578 5.49 -9.68 -8.78
CA ALA A 578 4.79 -9.69 -7.51
C ALA A 578 4.93 -8.32 -6.84
N HIS A 579 6.15 -7.78 -6.83
CA HIS A 579 6.44 -6.42 -6.37
C HIS A 579 7.64 -5.79 -7.08
N LEU A 580 7.43 -4.64 -7.70
CA LEU A 580 8.44 -4.00 -8.57
C LEU A 580 9.72 -3.52 -7.86
N GLY A 581 9.68 -3.32 -6.55
CA GLY A 581 10.84 -2.98 -5.72
C GLY A 581 11.52 -4.17 -5.06
N GLY A 582 11.15 -5.41 -5.41
CA GLY A 582 11.71 -6.64 -4.87
C GLY A 582 10.98 -7.14 -3.62
N VAL A 583 10.89 -8.45 -3.45
CA VAL A 583 10.15 -9.09 -2.36
C VAL A 583 11.02 -9.17 -1.10
N TYR A 584 10.49 -8.76 0.04
CA TYR A 584 11.21 -8.72 1.33
C TYR A 584 10.51 -9.51 2.43
N GLY A 585 9.18 -9.61 2.41
CA GLY A 585 8.40 -10.49 3.28
C GLY A 585 7.62 -11.49 2.46
N LEU A 586 7.54 -12.72 2.95
CA LEU A 586 6.81 -13.81 2.32
C LEU A 586 6.31 -14.76 3.41
N ALA A 587 5.04 -15.13 3.35
CA ALA A 587 4.47 -16.13 4.23
C ALA A 587 3.32 -16.88 3.55
N PHE A 588 3.15 -18.17 3.85
CA PHE A 588 1.95 -18.91 3.49
C PHE A 588 0.82 -18.59 4.47
N THR A 589 -0.39 -18.41 3.92
CA THR A 589 -1.61 -18.29 4.75
C THR A 589 -2.35 -19.62 4.83
N ASP A 590 -2.24 -20.41 3.77
CA ASP A 590 -2.79 -21.75 3.61
C ASP A 590 -1.95 -22.50 2.56
N ASP A 591 -2.32 -23.74 2.25
CA ASP A 591 -1.59 -24.59 1.31
C ASP A 591 -1.66 -24.16 -0.17
N TYR A 592 -2.39 -23.07 -0.48
CA TYR A 592 -2.69 -22.59 -1.83
C TYR A 592 -2.53 -21.07 -2.02
N SER A 593 -2.19 -20.35 -0.94
CA SER A 593 -2.10 -18.89 -0.93
C SER A 593 -0.85 -18.40 -0.23
N VAL A 594 -0.18 -17.44 -0.86
CA VAL A 594 0.98 -16.74 -0.31
C VAL A 594 0.68 -15.26 -0.16
N VAL A 595 1.19 -14.67 0.92
CA VAL A 595 1.22 -13.24 1.14
C VAL A 595 2.65 -12.77 1.02
N SER A 596 2.85 -11.72 0.23
CA SER A 596 4.15 -11.11 0.02
C SER A 596 4.11 -9.62 0.30
N SER A 597 5.21 -9.07 0.82
CA SER A 597 5.39 -7.64 1.05
C SER A 597 6.70 -7.14 0.45
N ALA A 598 6.70 -5.87 0.05
CA ALA A 598 7.79 -5.27 -0.70
C ALA A 598 7.66 -3.75 -0.82
N ALA A 599 8.60 -3.14 -1.54
CA ALA A 599 8.43 -1.82 -2.14
C ALA A 599 7.79 -1.93 -3.56
N PRO A 600 6.94 -0.97 -3.99
CA PRO A 600 6.25 0.01 -3.15
C PRO A 600 5.36 -0.73 -2.15
N MET A 601 5.23 -0.12 -0.96
CA MET A 601 4.99 -0.65 0.39
C MET A 601 3.65 -1.35 0.62
N ALA A 602 3.15 -2.09 -0.38
CA ALA A 602 1.90 -2.81 -0.39
C ALA A 602 2.14 -4.28 0.02
N ILE A 603 1.11 -4.87 0.59
CA ILE A 603 1.06 -6.31 0.87
C ILE A 603 0.11 -6.93 -0.15
N ARG A 604 0.53 -8.00 -0.80
CA ARG A 604 -0.25 -8.68 -1.85
C ARG A 604 -0.48 -10.12 -1.47
N LYS A 605 -1.75 -10.56 -1.53
CA LYS A 605 -2.13 -11.97 -1.41
C LYS A 605 -2.36 -12.55 -2.80
N GLN A 606 -1.64 -13.62 -3.11
CA GLN A 606 -1.75 -14.33 -4.38
C GLN A 606 -2.23 -15.74 -4.10
N ILE A 607 -3.32 -16.12 -4.78
CA ILE A 607 -3.85 -17.48 -4.81
C ILE A 607 -3.26 -18.12 -6.05
N TYR A 608 -2.50 -19.18 -5.87
CA TYR A 608 -1.80 -19.81 -6.98
C TYR A 608 -2.45 -21.11 -7.45
N PHE A 609 -3.47 -21.57 -6.73
CA PHE A 609 -4.31 -22.68 -7.12
C PHE A 609 -5.76 -22.39 -6.72
N VAL A 610 -6.67 -22.33 -7.68
CA VAL A 610 -8.11 -22.25 -7.42
C VAL A 610 -8.64 -23.69 -7.45
N PRO A 611 -9.07 -24.28 -6.31
CA PRO A 611 -9.72 -25.58 -6.36
C PRO A 611 -11.00 -25.45 -7.19
N PRO A 612 -11.38 -26.48 -7.98
CA PRO A 612 -12.63 -26.47 -8.71
C PRO A 612 -13.78 -26.21 -7.71
N ARG A 613 -14.66 -25.27 -8.04
CA ARG A 613 -15.89 -25.00 -7.28
C ARG A 613 -16.81 -26.21 -7.40
N ASP A 614 -16.61 -27.23 -6.57
CA ASP A 614 -17.65 -28.20 -6.20
C ASP A 614 -17.19 -29.06 -5.02
N SER A 615 -18.04 -29.10 -3.98
CA SER A 615 -18.12 -30.06 -2.85
C SER A 615 -18.28 -29.46 -1.43
N PHE A 616 -18.72 -28.21 -1.30
CA PHE A 616 -19.44 -27.78 -0.08
C PHE A 616 -20.94 -28.07 -0.23
N LYS A 617 -21.31 -29.35 -0.23
CA LYS A 617 -22.66 -29.78 0.19
C LYS A 617 -22.54 -30.66 1.42
N SER A 618 -22.93 -30.06 2.54
CA SER A 618 -23.49 -30.67 3.76
C SER A 618 -22.75 -31.86 4.39
N ARG A 619 -21.97 -31.58 5.44
CA ARG A 619 -21.93 -32.43 6.64
C ARG A 619 -22.38 -31.60 7.84
N GLY A 620 -23.46 -32.05 8.48
CA GLY A 620 -23.93 -31.52 9.76
C GLY A 620 -25.41 -31.14 9.79
N ARG A 621 -26.31 -32.12 9.80
CA ARG A 621 -27.59 -31.97 10.50
C ARG A 621 -27.88 -33.25 11.27
N HIS A 622 -28.13 -33.07 12.55
CA HIS A 622 -28.30 -34.08 13.59
C HIS A 622 -29.42 -35.08 13.32
N ASP A 623 -29.16 -36.32 13.76
CA ASP A 623 -30.15 -37.36 14.02
C ASP A 623 -31.24 -36.88 14.99
N VAL A 624 -32.51 -37.01 14.58
CA VAL A 624 -33.63 -37.39 15.45
C VAL A 624 -34.49 -38.35 14.64
N GLY A 625 -34.73 -39.54 15.20
CA GLY A 625 -35.17 -40.72 14.47
C GLY A 625 -36.65 -40.84 14.11
N SER A 626 -36.87 -41.91 13.33
CA SER A 626 -38.08 -42.72 13.14
C SER A 626 -39.35 -42.06 12.57
N HIS A 627 -39.70 -42.39 11.32
CA HIS A 627 -40.78 -43.34 11.03
C HIS A 627 -40.90 -43.67 9.52
N GLU A 628 -41.01 -44.97 9.24
CA GLU A 628 -41.77 -45.67 8.19
C GLU A 628 -41.51 -45.50 6.67
N LYS A 629 -41.22 -46.68 6.08
CA LYS A 629 -41.74 -47.30 4.83
C LYS A 629 -41.40 -46.64 3.49
N ALA A 630 -40.48 -47.22 2.71
CA ALA A 630 -40.65 -48.39 1.83
C ALA A 630 -41.10 -48.01 0.41
N SER A 631 -40.19 -48.12 -0.56
CA SER A 631 -40.24 -49.11 -1.66
C SER A 631 -39.25 -48.71 -2.74
N ALA A 632 -38.37 -49.67 -3.07
CA ALA A 632 -37.50 -49.65 -4.23
C ALA A 632 -38.26 -50.22 -5.43
N VAL A 633 -37.97 -49.71 -6.62
CA VAL A 633 -38.11 -50.44 -7.89
C VAL A 633 -36.90 -50.06 -8.75
N GLU A 634 -36.02 -51.05 -8.89
CA GLU A 634 -35.04 -51.34 -9.95
C GLU A 634 -35.69 -51.16 -11.35
N GLU A 635 -35.06 -51.02 -12.50
CA GLU A 635 -33.72 -51.28 -12.99
C GLU A 635 -33.69 -50.79 -14.46
N ASP A 636 -32.51 -50.92 -15.05
CA ASP A 636 -32.23 -51.23 -16.45
C ASP A 636 -31.80 -50.14 -17.45
N ASP A 637 -30.55 -50.41 -17.87
CA ASP A 637 -29.73 -49.93 -18.95
C ASP A 637 -30.36 -50.15 -20.35
N GLU A 638 -29.91 -49.37 -21.34
CA GLU A 638 -29.17 -49.89 -22.51
C GLU A 638 -28.90 -48.79 -23.56
N ASP A 639 -27.61 -48.66 -23.88
CA ASP A 639 -26.99 -48.60 -25.22
C ASP A 639 -27.64 -47.83 -26.39
N SER A 640 -26.88 -46.89 -26.96
CA SER A 640 -26.12 -47.08 -28.23
C SER A 640 -25.97 -45.81 -29.11
N VAL A 641 -24.69 -45.45 -29.30
CA VAL A 641 -23.94 -45.14 -30.54
C VAL A 641 -24.63 -44.50 -31.79
N VAL A 642 -23.90 -43.53 -32.39
CA VAL A 642 -23.54 -43.38 -33.83
C VAL A 642 -23.89 -42.01 -34.49
N ASN A 643 -22.82 -41.31 -34.92
CA ASN A 643 -22.64 -40.40 -36.10
C ASN A 643 -23.56 -39.16 -36.27
N GLU A 644 -23.24 -38.13 -37.05
CA GLU A 644 -22.11 -37.69 -37.89
C GLU A 644 -22.30 -36.18 -38.14
N ASP A 645 -21.23 -35.55 -38.59
CA ASP A 645 -21.05 -34.21 -39.17
C ASP A 645 -22.25 -33.53 -39.87
N MET A 646 -22.32 -32.20 -39.78
CA MET A 646 -22.11 -31.34 -40.97
C MET A 646 -22.10 -29.83 -40.66
N GLU A 647 -21.19 -29.17 -41.38
CA GLU A 647 -20.87 -27.75 -41.40
C GLU A 647 -21.88 -26.84 -42.14
N ALA A 648 -21.75 -25.55 -41.81
CA ALA A 648 -21.83 -24.36 -42.67
C ALA A 648 -23.15 -23.96 -43.37
N LEU A 649 -23.56 -22.70 -43.15
CA LEU A 649 -23.38 -21.65 -44.17
C LEU A 649 -23.81 -20.26 -43.67
N GLN A 650 -23.07 -19.27 -44.16
CA GLN A 650 -23.25 -17.83 -44.04
C GLN A 650 -24.52 -17.32 -44.72
N GLY A 651 -25.01 -16.15 -44.30
CA GLY A 651 -26.00 -15.39 -45.08
C GLY A 651 -26.38 -14.07 -44.44
N ALA A 652 -25.72 -12.99 -44.85
CA ALA A 652 -26.02 -11.61 -44.49
C ALA A 652 -27.40 -11.16 -45.03
N CYS A 653 -28.12 -10.32 -44.28
CA CYS A 653 -28.88 -9.24 -44.93
C CYS A 653 -29.23 -8.08 -43.98
N SER A 654 -28.90 -6.90 -44.47
CA SER A 654 -29.23 -5.55 -44.02
C SER A 654 -30.74 -5.24 -44.01
N ARG A 655 -31.19 -4.34 -43.11
CA ARG A 655 -31.92 -3.07 -43.40
C ARG A 655 -32.52 -2.52 -42.10
N LYS A 656 -32.04 -1.34 -41.69
CA LYS A 656 -32.69 -0.02 -41.78
C LYS A 656 -33.76 0.26 -40.71
N TYR A 657 -33.34 1.11 -39.78
CA TYR A 657 -34.15 2.01 -38.97
C TYR A 657 -34.99 2.98 -39.81
N THR A 658 -36.20 3.28 -39.34
CA THR A 658 -36.78 4.64 -39.24
C THR A 658 -37.77 4.70 -38.06
N PRO A 659 -38.00 5.90 -37.47
CA PRO A 659 -38.58 6.07 -36.12
C PRO A 659 -40.00 6.71 -36.12
N GLN A 660 -40.56 6.89 -34.91
CA GLN A 660 -41.78 7.60 -34.44
C GLN A 660 -42.70 6.62 -33.68
N ASP A 661 -43.18 6.87 -32.46
CA ASP A 661 -43.37 8.11 -31.67
C ASP A 661 -42.91 7.97 -30.21
#